data_AF-Q8RXF8-F1
#
_entry.id   AF-Q8RXF8-F1
#
_cell.length_a   1.000
_cell.length_b   1.000
_cell.length_c   1.000
_cell.angle_alpha   90.00
_cell.angle_beta   90.00
_cell.angle_gamma   90.00
#
_symmetry.space_group_name_H-M   'P 1'
#
loop_
_entity.id
_entity.type
_entity.pdbx_description
1 polymer ?
#
loop_
_entity_poly.entity_id
_entity_poly.type
_entity_poly.pdbx_seq_one_letter_code
_entity_poly.pdbx_strand_id
1 'polypeptide(L)'
;MARYAAGAVDCPGSPKSVRIVVVGDKGTGKSSLIVAAATDSFPPNVPPVLPDYKLPIEFFPDGIPVTIVDTSSRPEDRDIVAEELKRADAVVLTYACDRPETLERLSEYWLPELRRLEVKIPIIVAGCKLDFRDDNNQVSLEQVMSPIMQQFREIETCIECSALKQLQAQEVFYYAQKTVLHPTGPLFDQDSQALKPRCVRALKRIFILCDHDRDGALSEAELNDFQVKCFHAPLQPSEIEGVKRVVQEKLPEGVNERGLTVTGFLFLHALFIEKGRLETTWTVLRKFGYNNDIRLAEELLPSAIFKRAPDQSFELTNAAIDFLKGMYMLFDDDQDNNLRPQEIEDLFSTAPESPWKEAPYEDAAEKTALGGLSFDAFLSMWSLMTLLEPARSVENLIYIGFPGDPSTAIRVTRRRRLDRKKQQCERKVFQCFVFGPNNAGKSALLNCFLGRSYTDNQESTTDERYAVNMVDESGAKKTLIMREIPEDGVQGLFSSKESLAACDIAVFVYDSSDESSWKRATQLLVEVANYGEATGYEVPCLMVSAKDDLDSSPISIQESTRMTQDMGIEPPVSISSKLGDFNNLFRKILTAAQHPHLSIPETEAGKSRKHYNRLINRSLMAVSIGAAAVVVGLAAYRVYATRKSSSA
;
A
#
# COMPACT_ATOMS: atom_id res chain seq x y z
N MET A 1 -36.74 0.29 -29.88
CA MET A 1 -35.76 -0.47 -29.09
C MET A 1 -34.43 0.28 -29.10
N ALA A 2 -34.35 1.38 -28.35
CA ALA A 2 -33.14 2.19 -28.28
C ALA A 2 -32.09 1.39 -27.51
N ARG A 3 -31.03 0.96 -28.22
CA ARG A 3 -29.87 0.31 -27.61
C ARG A 3 -29.17 1.35 -26.75
N TYR A 4 -29.21 1.12 -25.43
CA TYR A 4 -28.35 1.79 -24.47
C TYR A 4 -26.91 1.75 -24.97
N ALA A 5 -26.31 2.93 -25.19
CA ALA A 5 -24.89 3.05 -25.39
C ALA A 5 -24.22 2.60 -24.09
N ALA A 6 -23.58 1.43 -24.15
CA ALA A 6 -22.76 0.92 -23.06
C ALA A 6 -21.68 1.96 -22.74
N GLY A 7 -21.56 2.32 -21.46
CA GLY A 7 -20.52 3.22 -20.98
C GLY A 7 -19.15 2.76 -21.46
N ALA A 8 -18.40 3.69 -22.04
CA ALA A 8 -17.00 3.47 -22.36
C ALA A 8 -16.27 3.10 -21.06
N VAL A 9 -15.86 1.84 -20.95
CA VAL A 9 -14.93 1.40 -19.91
C VAL A 9 -13.57 1.87 -20.36
N ASP A 10 -13.00 2.85 -19.65
CA ASP A 10 -11.68 3.40 -19.96
C ASP A 10 -10.62 2.28 -19.99
N CYS A 11 -9.87 2.21 -21.09
CA CYS A 11 -8.74 1.30 -21.21
C CYS A 11 -7.61 1.73 -20.25
N PRO A 12 -6.92 0.80 -19.57
CA PRO A 12 -5.76 1.15 -18.75
C PRO A 12 -4.66 1.75 -19.64
N GLY A 13 -4.36 3.04 -19.45
CA GLY A 13 -3.33 3.76 -20.19
C GLY A 13 -3.84 4.95 -21.04
N SER A 14 -5.14 5.23 -21.11
CA SER A 14 -5.60 6.53 -21.62
C SER A 14 -5.26 7.64 -20.63
N PRO A 15 -4.78 8.83 -21.06
CA PRO A 15 -4.61 9.95 -20.16
C PRO A 15 -5.94 10.24 -19.48
N LYS A 16 -5.94 10.28 -18.14
CA LYS A 16 -7.13 10.53 -17.32
C LYS A 16 -7.84 11.78 -17.85
N SER A 17 -9.00 11.63 -18.47
CA SER A 17 -9.83 12.77 -18.84
C SER A 17 -10.47 13.34 -17.58
N VAL A 18 -10.60 14.66 -17.49
CA VAL A 18 -11.31 15.31 -16.38
C VAL A 18 -12.76 15.48 -16.78
N ARG A 19 -13.67 14.98 -15.95
CA ARG A 19 -15.11 15.07 -16.15
C ARG A 19 -15.71 16.16 -15.25
N ILE A 20 -16.19 17.22 -15.88
CA ILE A 20 -16.79 18.37 -15.19
C ILE A 20 -18.30 18.35 -15.37
N VAL A 21 -19.04 18.33 -14.27
CA VAL A 21 -20.52 18.35 -14.31
C VAL A 21 -21.02 19.75 -13.96
N VAL A 22 -21.83 20.32 -14.83
CA VAL A 22 -22.40 21.66 -14.65
C VAL A 22 -23.81 21.55 -14.10
N VAL A 23 -24.04 22.06 -12.89
CA VAL A 23 -25.32 22.04 -12.18
C VAL A 23 -25.77 23.45 -11.79
N GLY A 24 -27.02 23.57 -11.34
CA GLY A 24 -27.61 24.83 -10.94
C GLY A 24 -29.05 24.97 -11.41
N ASP A 25 -29.71 25.99 -10.88
CA ASP A 25 -31.12 26.25 -11.09
C ASP A 25 -31.50 26.46 -12.57
N LYS A 26 -32.80 26.37 -12.85
CA LYS A 26 -33.30 26.62 -14.21
C LYS A 26 -32.97 28.05 -14.61
N GLY A 27 -32.41 28.21 -15.82
CA GLY A 27 -32.15 29.51 -16.43
C GLY A 27 -30.98 30.29 -15.83
N THR A 28 -30.11 29.66 -15.03
CA THR A 28 -28.87 30.29 -14.53
C THR A 28 -27.89 30.59 -15.66
N GLY A 29 -27.85 29.73 -16.69
CA GLY A 29 -26.97 29.92 -17.86
C GLY A 29 -26.07 28.73 -18.17
N LYS A 30 -26.25 27.57 -17.53
CA LYS A 30 -25.45 26.33 -17.75
C LYS A 30 -25.11 26.05 -19.21
N SER A 31 -26.10 25.74 -20.03
CA SER A 31 -25.90 25.41 -21.44
C SER A 31 -25.26 26.55 -22.23
N SER A 32 -25.65 27.80 -21.95
CA SER A 32 -25.07 28.98 -22.59
C SER A 32 -23.59 29.17 -22.23
N LEU A 33 -23.21 28.92 -20.98
CA LEU A 33 -21.82 28.96 -20.51
C LEU A 33 -20.98 27.90 -21.23
N ILE A 34 -21.50 26.68 -21.35
CA ILE A 34 -20.81 25.58 -22.05
C ILE A 34 -20.60 25.91 -23.52
N VAL A 35 -21.64 26.39 -24.22
CA VAL A 35 -21.52 26.75 -25.64
C VAL A 35 -20.56 27.92 -25.85
N ALA A 36 -20.61 28.94 -24.98
CA ALA A 36 -19.69 30.07 -25.05
C ALA A 36 -18.24 29.60 -24.89
N ALA A 37 -17.94 28.78 -23.88
CA ALA A 37 -16.58 28.24 -23.69
C ALA A 37 -16.12 27.31 -24.81
N ALA A 38 -17.05 26.60 -25.46
CA ALA A 38 -16.72 25.65 -26.53
C ALA A 38 -16.54 26.29 -27.91
N THR A 39 -17.24 27.40 -28.19
CA THR A 39 -17.36 27.95 -29.55
C THR A 39 -16.97 29.42 -29.67
N ASP A 40 -16.61 30.07 -28.58
CA ASP A 40 -16.35 31.52 -28.49
C ASP A 40 -17.51 32.35 -29.08
N SER A 41 -18.72 31.82 -28.99
CA SER A 41 -19.92 32.41 -29.59
C SER A 41 -21.14 32.23 -28.69
N PHE A 42 -22.11 33.12 -28.84
CA PHE A 42 -23.39 33.06 -28.13
C PHE A 42 -24.54 32.91 -29.12
N PRO A 43 -24.94 31.67 -29.48
CA PRO A 43 -26.06 31.47 -30.38
C PRO A 43 -27.39 31.83 -29.70
N PRO A 44 -28.37 32.40 -30.44
CA PRO A 44 -29.61 32.90 -29.87
C PRO A 44 -30.51 31.80 -29.29
N ASN A 45 -30.41 30.57 -29.80
CA ASN A 45 -31.24 29.42 -29.39
C ASN A 45 -30.35 28.28 -28.90
N VAL A 46 -29.99 28.27 -27.62
CA VAL A 46 -29.26 27.18 -26.98
C VAL A 46 -30.27 26.13 -26.47
N PRO A 47 -30.11 24.83 -26.80
CA PRO A 47 -30.91 23.76 -26.20
C PRO A 47 -30.84 23.76 -24.67
N PRO A 48 -31.90 23.32 -23.96
CA PRO A 48 -31.94 23.38 -22.49
C PRO A 48 -30.98 22.42 -21.78
N VAL A 49 -30.54 21.37 -22.47
CA VAL A 49 -29.51 20.41 -22.02
C VAL A 49 -28.73 20.00 -23.27
N LEU A 50 -27.41 20.08 -23.21
CA LEU A 50 -26.50 19.70 -24.29
C LEU A 50 -26.03 18.24 -24.14
N PRO A 51 -25.62 17.56 -25.22
CA PRO A 51 -24.86 16.33 -25.11
C PRO A 51 -23.48 16.60 -24.48
N ASP A 52 -22.88 15.57 -23.88
CA ASP A 52 -21.50 15.61 -23.38
C ASP A 52 -20.55 16.20 -24.41
N TYR A 53 -19.81 17.23 -23.99
CA TYR A 53 -18.93 17.99 -24.88
C TYR A 53 -17.49 17.87 -24.44
N LYS A 54 -16.58 17.61 -25.38
CA LYS A 54 -15.13 17.61 -25.12
C LYS A 54 -14.55 18.94 -25.57
N LEU A 55 -14.05 19.72 -24.61
CA LEU A 55 -13.36 20.97 -24.96
C LEU A 55 -12.04 20.66 -25.70
N PRO A 56 -11.64 21.52 -26.66
CA PRO A 56 -10.33 21.45 -27.29
C PRO A 56 -9.19 21.35 -26.27
N ILE A 57 -8.28 20.39 -26.47
CA ILE A 57 -7.12 20.17 -25.60
C ILE A 57 -6.17 21.38 -25.55
N GLU A 58 -6.19 22.20 -26.59
CA GLU A 58 -5.39 23.42 -26.75
C GLU A 58 -5.71 24.48 -25.68
N PHE A 59 -6.89 24.41 -25.06
CA PHE A 59 -7.28 25.29 -23.96
C PHE A 59 -6.64 24.92 -22.62
N PHE A 60 -6.03 23.74 -22.53
CA PHE A 60 -5.47 23.21 -21.29
C PHE A 60 -3.96 22.98 -21.44
N PRO A 61 -3.11 23.81 -20.79
CA PRO A 61 -1.65 23.69 -20.86
C PRO A 61 -1.12 22.31 -20.47
N ASP A 62 -1.82 21.61 -19.57
CA ASP A 62 -1.49 20.26 -19.11
C ASP A 62 -1.74 19.16 -20.15
N GLY A 63 -2.42 19.47 -21.27
CA GLY A 63 -2.74 18.49 -22.32
C GLY A 63 -3.73 17.42 -21.87
N ILE A 64 -4.52 17.69 -20.83
CA ILE A 64 -5.51 16.75 -20.29
C ILE A 64 -6.89 17.08 -20.88
N PRO A 65 -7.58 16.12 -21.53
CA PRO A 65 -8.88 16.39 -22.14
C PRO A 65 -9.96 16.57 -21.06
N VAL A 66 -10.78 17.61 -21.23
CA VAL A 66 -11.93 17.90 -20.36
C VAL A 66 -13.23 17.52 -21.06
N THR A 67 -14.05 16.71 -20.39
CA THR A 67 -15.41 16.39 -20.81
C THR A 67 -16.38 17.14 -19.91
N ILE A 68 -17.19 18.02 -20.48
CA ILE A 68 -18.23 18.76 -19.78
C ILE A 68 -19.57 18.07 -19.96
N VAL A 69 -20.29 17.90 -18.87
CA VAL A 69 -21.65 17.34 -18.85
C VAL A 69 -22.61 18.41 -18.38
N ASP A 70 -23.50 18.81 -19.29
CA ASP A 70 -24.63 19.69 -18.99
C ASP A 70 -25.74 18.88 -18.30
N THR A 71 -26.34 19.43 -17.27
CA THR A 71 -27.39 18.74 -16.50
C THR A 71 -28.75 19.41 -16.62
N SER A 72 -29.79 18.59 -16.62
CA SER A 72 -31.17 19.07 -16.58
C SER A 72 -31.51 19.66 -15.21
N SER A 73 -32.21 20.79 -15.20
CA SER A 73 -32.81 21.35 -13.98
C SER A 73 -34.23 20.82 -13.68
N ARG A 74 -34.71 19.82 -14.44
CA ARG A 74 -36.06 19.29 -14.25
C ARG A 74 -36.12 18.36 -13.04
N PRO A 75 -37.19 18.43 -12.22
CA PRO A 75 -37.33 17.54 -11.06
C PRO A 75 -37.32 16.05 -11.41
N GLU A 76 -37.86 15.66 -12.57
CA GLU A 76 -37.87 14.27 -13.04
C GLU A 76 -36.48 13.70 -13.40
N ASP A 77 -35.51 14.57 -13.68
CA ASP A 77 -34.15 14.15 -14.07
C ASP A 77 -33.17 14.11 -12.87
N ARG A 78 -33.66 14.35 -11.64
CA ARG A 78 -32.82 14.44 -10.42
C ARG A 78 -31.97 13.20 -10.18
N ASP A 79 -32.52 12.01 -10.41
CA ASP A 79 -31.79 10.76 -10.23
C ASP A 79 -30.64 10.64 -11.23
N ILE A 80 -30.84 11.10 -12.47
CA ILE A 80 -29.79 11.14 -13.50
C ILE A 80 -28.69 12.12 -13.10
N VAL A 81 -29.06 13.33 -12.64
CA VAL A 81 -28.09 14.33 -12.16
C VAL A 81 -27.27 13.79 -10.99
N ALA A 82 -27.90 13.08 -10.05
CA ALA A 82 -27.20 12.47 -8.92
C ALA A 82 -26.17 11.42 -9.37
N GLU A 83 -26.49 10.59 -10.35
CA GLU A 83 -25.54 9.63 -10.93
C GLU A 83 -24.40 10.32 -11.70
N GLU A 84 -24.69 11.40 -12.42
CA GLU A 84 -23.64 12.16 -13.09
C GLU A 84 -22.72 12.88 -12.10
N LEU A 85 -23.25 13.41 -10.99
CA LEU A 85 -22.47 14.04 -9.93
C LEU A 85 -21.53 13.05 -9.22
N LYS A 86 -21.98 11.81 -8.97
CA LYS A 86 -21.12 10.76 -8.39
C LYS A 86 -19.96 10.34 -9.29
N ARG A 87 -20.09 10.57 -10.61
CA ARG A 87 -19.06 10.27 -11.63
C ARG A 87 -18.24 11.49 -12.02
N ALA A 88 -18.42 12.64 -11.37
CA ALA A 88 -17.71 13.86 -11.69
C ALA A 88 -16.33 13.88 -11.02
N ASP A 89 -15.36 14.56 -11.65
CA ASP A 89 -14.08 14.91 -11.04
C ASP A 89 -14.12 16.33 -10.46
N ALA A 90 -14.95 17.21 -11.02
CA ALA A 90 -15.26 18.54 -10.50
C ALA A 90 -16.70 18.95 -10.82
N VAL A 91 -17.25 19.83 -10.00
CA VAL A 91 -18.60 20.40 -10.19
C VAL A 91 -18.50 21.88 -10.49
N VAL A 92 -19.16 22.34 -11.55
CA VAL A 92 -19.41 23.77 -11.79
C VAL A 92 -20.84 24.06 -11.37
N LEU A 93 -21.00 24.80 -10.27
CA LEU A 93 -22.28 25.17 -9.70
C LEU A 93 -22.66 26.59 -10.11
N THR A 94 -23.69 26.70 -10.94
CA THR A 94 -24.09 27.97 -11.56
C THR A 94 -25.18 28.70 -10.77
N TYR A 95 -25.02 30.01 -10.64
CA TYR A 95 -26.09 30.94 -10.29
C TYR A 95 -26.18 32.04 -11.36
N ALA A 96 -27.24 32.84 -11.33
CA ALA A 96 -27.44 33.95 -12.26
C ALA A 96 -27.24 35.29 -11.52
N CYS A 97 -26.34 36.15 -12.00
CA CYS A 97 -26.05 37.46 -11.40
C CYS A 97 -27.26 38.41 -11.42
N ASP A 98 -28.24 38.18 -12.30
CA ASP A 98 -29.52 38.90 -12.38
C ASP A 98 -30.60 38.37 -11.43
N ARG A 99 -30.34 37.26 -10.72
CA ARG A 99 -31.33 36.56 -9.89
C ARG A 99 -30.73 36.12 -8.55
N PRO A 100 -30.77 36.99 -7.52
CA PRO A 100 -30.25 36.71 -6.19
C PRO A 100 -30.79 35.42 -5.55
N GLU A 101 -32.02 35.04 -5.85
CA GLU A 101 -32.63 33.80 -5.35
C GLU A 101 -31.86 32.54 -5.79
N THR A 102 -31.19 32.58 -6.95
CA THR A 102 -30.37 31.45 -7.41
C THR A 102 -29.05 31.35 -6.68
N LEU A 103 -28.57 32.47 -6.11
CA LEU A 103 -27.39 32.53 -5.26
C LEU A 103 -27.67 31.98 -3.86
N GLU A 104 -28.81 32.33 -3.28
CA GLU A 104 -29.28 31.81 -1.98
C GLU A 104 -29.45 30.29 -2.04
N ARG A 105 -30.01 29.78 -3.15
CA ARG A 105 -30.19 28.33 -3.36
C ARG A 105 -28.90 27.52 -3.43
N LEU A 106 -27.73 28.16 -3.60
CA LEU A 106 -26.46 27.45 -3.48
C LEU A 106 -26.33 26.86 -2.07
N SER A 107 -26.50 27.70 -1.05
CA SER A 107 -26.38 27.32 0.37
C SER A 107 -27.60 26.56 0.89
N GLU A 108 -28.80 26.88 0.43
CA GLU A 108 -30.04 26.26 0.93
C GLU A 108 -30.33 24.88 0.34
N TYR A 109 -29.86 24.62 -0.90
CA TYR A 109 -30.22 23.39 -1.62
C TYR A 109 -29.02 22.70 -2.25
N TRP A 110 -28.30 23.35 -3.17
CA TRP A 110 -27.32 22.65 -4.00
C TRP A 110 -26.14 22.09 -3.20
N LEU A 111 -25.55 22.88 -2.31
CA LEU A 111 -24.41 22.46 -1.50
C LEU A 111 -24.82 21.40 -0.45
N PRO A 112 -25.93 21.55 0.30
CA PRO A 112 -26.46 20.47 1.13
C PRO A 112 -26.78 19.17 0.35
N GLU A 113 -27.32 19.29 -0.87
CA GLU A 113 -27.63 18.14 -1.71
C GLU A 113 -26.37 17.41 -2.18
N LEU A 114 -25.31 18.14 -2.56
CA LEU A 114 -24.00 17.55 -2.88
C LEU A 114 -23.42 16.77 -1.69
N ARG A 115 -23.52 17.33 -0.47
CA ARG A 115 -23.12 16.62 0.75
C ARG A 115 -23.97 15.38 1.02
N ARG A 116 -25.30 15.46 0.83
CA ARG A 116 -26.22 14.33 0.98
C ARG A 116 -25.90 13.19 0.01
N LEU A 117 -25.42 13.52 -1.19
CA LEU A 117 -24.97 12.57 -2.20
C LEU A 117 -23.54 12.05 -1.97
N GLU A 118 -22.87 12.49 -0.89
CA GLU A 118 -21.46 12.17 -0.56
C GLU A 118 -20.47 12.56 -1.66
N VAL A 119 -20.75 13.64 -2.38
CA VAL A 119 -19.91 14.15 -3.47
C VAL A 119 -18.71 14.91 -2.86
N LYS A 120 -17.57 14.22 -2.74
CA LYS A 120 -16.32 14.73 -2.11
C LYS A 120 -15.28 15.21 -3.14
N ILE A 121 -15.73 15.98 -4.13
CA ILE A 121 -14.92 16.52 -5.22
C ILE A 121 -14.98 18.05 -5.21
N PRO A 122 -14.00 18.76 -5.81
CA PRO A 122 -13.97 20.22 -5.82
C PRO A 122 -15.16 20.85 -6.56
N ILE A 123 -15.61 22.00 -6.03
CA ILE A 123 -16.71 22.79 -6.57
C ILE A 123 -16.18 24.17 -6.99
N ILE A 124 -16.48 24.56 -8.22
CA ILE A 124 -16.35 25.94 -8.70
C ILE A 124 -17.73 26.57 -8.76
N VAL A 125 -17.90 27.73 -8.14
CA VAL A 125 -19.14 28.51 -8.28
C VAL A 125 -18.99 29.44 -9.48
N ALA A 126 -19.98 29.43 -10.38
CA ALA A 126 -20.01 30.26 -11.57
C ALA A 126 -21.20 31.23 -11.53
N GLY A 127 -20.92 32.52 -11.40
CA GLY A 127 -21.91 33.59 -11.50
C GLY A 127 -22.16 33.95 -12.96
N CYS A 128 -23.14 33.34 -13.59
CA CYS A 128 -23.46 33.57 -14.99
C CYS A 128 -24.26 34.86 -15.20
N LYS A 129 -24.37 35.31 -16.45
CA LYS A 129 -25.15 36.50 -16.86
C LYS A 129 -24.68 37.81 -16.22
N LEU A 130 -23.37 37.96 -16.04
CA LEU A 130 -22.79 39.19 -15.51
C LEU A 130 -23.18 40.44 -16.34
N ASP A 131 -23.53 40.26 -17.61
CA ASP A 131 -24.05 41.32 -18.50
C ASP A 131 -25.39 41.92 -18.08
N PHE A 132 -26.17 41.24 -17.25
CA PHE A 132 -27.46 41.72 -16.73
C PHE A 132 -27.36 42.34 -15.33
N ARG A 133 -26.17 42.38 -14.71
CA ARG A 133 -25.98 42.98 -13.38
C ARG A 133 -26.14 44.50 -13.46
N ASP A 134 -26.99 45.06 -12.61
CA ASP A 134 -27.19 46.51 -12.51
C ASP A 134 -25.96 47.17 -11.86
N ASP A 135 -25.38 48.17 -12.52
CA ASP A 135 -24.22 48.92 -12.03
C ASP A 135 -24.48 49.61 -10.67
N ASN A 136 -25.75 49.87 -10.33
CA ASN A 136 -26.14 50.47 -9.05
C ASN A 136 -26.16 49.47 -7.88
N ASN A 137 -26.26 48.17 -8.15
CA ASN A 137 -26.32 47.08 -7.16
C ASN A 137 -25.03 46.25 -7.16
N GLN A 138 -23.87 46.90 -7.09
CA GLN A 138 -22.59 46.20 -6.88
C GLN A 138 -22.49 45.71 -5.43
N VAL A 139 -23.21 44.63 -5.11
CA VAL A 139 -22.85 43.83 -3.94
C VAL A 139 -21.48 43.22 -4.24
N SER A 140 -20.52 43.39 -3.32
CA SER A 140 -19.19 42.80 -3.50
C SER A 140 -19.32 41.28 -3.51
N LEU A 141 -18.88 40.63 -4.59
CA LEU A 141 -18.84 39.18 -4.72
C LEU A 141 -18.17 38.55 -3.49
N GLU A 142 -17.08 39.16 -3.03
CA GLU A 142 -16.32 38.71 -1.87
C GLU A 142 -17.15 38.75 -0.58
N GLN A 143 -17.97 39.77 -0.37
CA GLN A 143 -18.83 39.88 0.81
C GLN A 143 -19.90 38.79 0.87
N VAL A 144 -20.42 38.35 -0.28
CA VAL A 144 -21.47 37.31 -0.34
C VAL A 144 -20.87 35.91 -0.37
N MET A 145 -19.77 35.71 -1.09
CA MET A 145 -19.15 34.39 -1.24
C MET A 145 -18.30 33.99 -0.04
N SER A 146 -17.64 34.93 0.64
CA SER A 146 -16.82 34.64 1.82
C SER A 146 -17.54 33.79 2.88
N PRO A 147 -18.76 34.16 3.37
CA PRO A 147 -19.47 33.33 4.34
C PRO A 147 -19.88 31.96 3.79
N ILE A 148 -20.21 31.87 2.50
CA ILE A 148 -20.60 30.60 1.87
C ILE A 148 -19.37 29.67 1.77
N MET A 149 -18.22 30.17 1.33
CA MET A 149 -16.98 29.38 1.23
C MET A 149 -16.48 28.94 2.61
N GLN A 150 -16.67 29.76 3.66
CA GLN A 150 -16.36 29.36 5.04
C GLN A 150 -17.26 28.21 5.52
N GLN A 151 -18.53 28.22 5.13
CA GLN A 151 -19.50 27.16 5.47
C GLN A 151 -19.34 25.89 4.61
N PHE A 152 -18.90 26.06 3.35
CA PHE A 152 -18.79 25.03 2.33
C PHE A 152 -17.38 25.03 1.72
N ARG A 153 -16.45 24.36 2.40
CA ARG A 153 -15.02 24.28 2.01
C ARG A 153 -14.75 23.47 0.76
N GLU A 154 -15.74 22.75 0.28
CA GLU A 154 -15.70 22.07 -1.01
C GLU A 154 -15.67 23.08 -2.18
N ILE A 155 -16.04 24.35 -1.93
CA ILE A 155 -15.91 25.45 -2.89
C ILE A 155 -14.48 25.97 -2.90
N GLU A 156 -13.80 25.79 -4.03
CA GLU A 156 -12.41 26.23 -4.21
C GLU A 156 -12.36 27.70 -4.65
N THR A 157 -13.22 28.12 -5.58
CA THR A 157 -13.30 29.51 -6.03
C THR A 157 -14.66 29.85 -6.64
N CYS A 158 -14.92 31.16 -6.75
CA CYS A 158 -16.09 31.71 -7.44
C CYS A 158 -15.65 32.62 -8.58
N ILE A 159 -16.25 32.43 -9.76
CA ILE A 159 -15.94 33.18 -10.98
C ILE A 159 -17.23 33.75 -11.55
N GLU A 160 -17.34 35.06 -11.64
CA GLU A 160 -18.41 35.71 -12.40
C GLU A 160 -18.07 35.67 -13.91
N CYS A 161 -19.05 35.41 -14.75
CA CYS A 161 -18.87 35.24 -16.19
C CYS A 161 -20.09 35.75 -16.98
N SER A 162 -19.86 36.09 -18.24
CA SER A 162 -20.92 36.43 -19.19
C SER A 162 -20.72 35.66 -20.48
N ALA A 163 -21.59 34.68 -20.72
CA ALA A 163 -21.64 33.97 -21.99
C ALA A 163 -21.98 34.92 -23.15
N LEU A 164 -22.80 35.96 -22.93
CA LEU A 164 -23.14 36.93 -23.97
C LEU A 164 -21.94 37.80 -24.38
N LYS A 165 -21.20 38.30 -23.39
CA LYS A 165 -20.01 39.14 -23.61
C LYS A 165 -18.72 38.33 -23.81
N GLN A 166 -18.79 36.99 -23.81
CA GLN A 166 -17.65 36.09 -23.86
C GLN A 166 -16.59 36.39 -22.78
N LEU A 167 -17.05 36.74 -21.58
CA LEU A 167 -16.20 37.12 -20.46
C LEU A 167 -16.09 35.96 -19.47
N GLN A 168 -14.87 35.52 -19.19
CA GLN A 168 -14.54 34.49 -18.19
C GLN A 168 -15.19 33.11 -18.42
N ALA A 169 -15.77 32.85 -19.60
CA ALA A 169 -16.51 31.62 -19.87
C ALA A 169 -15.58 30.40 -19.94
N GLN A 170 -14.43 30.51 -20.61
CA GLN A 170 -13.42 29.45 -20.68
C GLN A 170 -12.71 29.27 -19.33
N GLU A 171 -12.48 30.38 -18.63
CA GLU A 171 -11.78 30.43 -17.35
C GLU A 171 -12.49 29.59 -16.28
N VAL A 172 -13.83 29.56 -16.26
CA VAL A 172 -14.60 28.68 -15.35
C VAL A 172 -14.16 27.22 -15.50
N PHE A 173 -14.06 26.71 -16.72
CA PHE A 173 -13.69 25.32 -16.99
C PHE A 173 -12.19 25.08 -16.83
N TYR A 174 -11.37 26.07 -17.14
CA TYR A 174 -9.93 26.05 -16.86
C TYR A 174 -9.65 25.90 -15.36
N TYR A 175 -10.26 26.73 -14.51
CA TYR A 175 -10.09 26.64 -13.06
C TYR A 175 -10.70 25.36 -12.48
N ALA A 176 -11.84 24.92 -13.00
CA ALA A 176 -12.45 23.64 -12.59
C ALA A 176 -11.52 22.44 -12.90
N GLN A 177 -10.83 22.45 -14.05
CA GLN A 177 -9.80 21.45 -14.33
C GLN A 177 -8.65 21.56 -13.32
N LYS A 178 -8.12 22.77 -13.10
CA LYS A 178 -7.01 22.98 -12.16
C LYS A 178 -7.31 22.48 -10.76
N THR A 179 -8.54 22.60 -10.25
CA THR A 179 -8.88 22.08 -8.93
C THR A 179 -8.78 20.56 -8.82
N VAL A 180 -8.91 19.84 -9.94
CA VAL A 180 -8.70 18.38 -10.00
C VAL A 180 -7.22 18.03 -10.08
N LEU A 181 -6.46 18.81 -10.85
CA LEU A 181 -5.03 18.57 -11.07
C LEU A 181 -4.16 19.02 -9.89
N HIS A 182 -4.60 20.06 -9.19
CA HIS A 182 -3.87 20.77 -8.15
C HIS A 182 -4.75 21.00 -6.91
N PRO A 183 -5.25 19.93 -6.27
CA PRO A 183 -6.20 20.07 -5.17
C PRO A 183 -5.57 20.76 -3.96
N THR A 184 -6.31 21.68 -3.32
CA THR A 184 -5.85 22.37 -2.10
C THR A 184 -5.85 21.44 -0.90
N GLY A 185 -6.88 20.58 -0.80
CA GLY A 185 -7.15 19.72 0.35
C GLY A 185 -5.98 18.88 0.86
N PRO A 186 -5.16 18.23 0.01
CA PRO A 186 -3.99 17.47 0.47
C PRO A 186 -2.83 18.33 0.98
N LEU A 187 -2.70 19.57 0.50
CA LEU A 187 -1.53 20.43 0.79
C LEU A 187 -1.68 21.20 2.09
N PHE A 188 -2.85 21.79 2.31
CA PHE A 188 -3.02 22.86 3.30
C PHE A 188 -4.30 22.67 4.10
N ASP A 189 -4.20 22.95 5.39
CA ASP A 189 -5.34 22.99 6.29
C ASP A 189 -5.76 24.44 6.52
N GLN A 190 -6.96 24.77 6.05
CA GLN A 190 -7.53 26.10 6.16
C GLN A 190 -7.87 26.50 7.61
N ASP A 191 -8.07 25.54 8.53
CA ASP A 191 -8.33 25.84 9.95
C ASP A 191 -7.06 26.31 10.66
N SER A 192 -6.02 25.49 10.54
CA SER A 192 -4.74 25.76 11.21
C SER A 192 -3.86 26.75 10.43
N GLN A 193 -4.25 27.15 9.22
CA GLN A 193 -3.46 27.97 8.30
C GLN A 193 -2.03 27.41 8.15
N ALA A 194 -1.94 26.09 7.98
CA ALA A 194 -0.68 25.38 7.94
C ALA A 194 -0.68 24.28 6.88
N LEU A 195 0.52 23.92 6.42
CA LEU A 195 0.72 22.74 5.59
C LEU A 195 0.28 21.49 6.34
N LYS A 196 -0.45 20.59 5.66
CA LYS A 196 -0.84 19.30 6.25
C LYS A 196 0.39 18.44 6.52
N PRO A 197 0.37 17.57 7.55
CA PRO A 197 1.53 16.76 7.92
C PRO A 197 2.16 15.98 6.76
N ARG A 198 1.34 15.36 5.90
CA ARG A 198 1.84 14.62 4.73
C ARG A 198 2.54 15.52 3.70
N CYS A 199 2.04 16.73 3.47
CA CYS A 199 2.68 17.71 2.60
C CYS A 199 4.04 18.14 3.16
N VAL A 200 4.11 18.40 4.47
CA VAL A 200 5.36 18.72 5.17
C VAL A 200 6.40 17.61 4.98
N ARG A 201 6.01 16.35 5.21
CA ARG A 201 6.91 15.18 5.06
C ARG A 201 7.41 15.02 3.63
N ALA A 202 6.53 15.22 2.64
CA ALA A 202 6.89 15.15 1.24
C ALA A 202 7.87 16.25 0.81
N LEU A 203 7.61 17.50 1.23
CA LEU A 203 8.50 18.63 0.96
C LEU A 203 9.84 18.48 1.69
N LYS A 204 9.85 17.94 2.92
CA LYS A 204 11.08 17.58 3.65
C LYS A 204 11.91 16.56 2.87
N ARG A 205 11.27 15.54 2.29
CA ARG A 205 11.97 14.58 1.41
C ARG A 205 12.58 15.28 0.20
N ILE A 206 11.83 16.16 -0.45
CA ILE A 206 12.30 16.90 -1.63
C ILE A 206 13.51 17.76 -1.26
N PHE A 207 13.45 18.47 -0.14
CA PHE A 207 14.57 19.24 0.40
C PHE A 207 15.82 18.36 0.57
N ILE A 208 15.70 17.22 1.25
CA ILE A 208 16.83 16.30 1.49
C ILE A 208 17.40 15.72 0.17
N LEU A 209 16.56 15.53 -0.85
CA LEU A 209 17.01 15.08 -2.16
C LEU A 209 17.71 16.19 -2.99
N CYS A 210 17.58 17.45 -2.58
CA CYS A 210 18.21 18.61 -3.20
C CYS A 210 19.42 19.13 -2.42
N ASP A 211 19.50 18.85 -1.12
CA ASP A 211 20.65 19.08 -0.26
C ASP A 211 21.71 17.98 -0.53
N HIS A 212 22.59 18.25 -1.49
CA HIS A 212 23.56 17.28 -2.00
C HIS A 212 24.74 17.09 -1.06
N ASP A 213 25.15 18.15 -0.36
CA ASP A 213 26.23 18.08 0.62
C ASP A 213 25.76 17.70 2.04
N ARG A 214 24.43 17.64 2.25
CA ARG A 214 23.74 17.19 3.47
C ARG A 214 24.05 18.09 4.66
N ASP A 215 24.20 19.38 4.41
CA ASP A 215 24.58 20.35 5.41
C ASP A 215 23.37 20.95 6.16
N GLY A 216 22.14 20.59 5.75
CA GLY A 216 20.87 21.03 6.32
C GLY A 216 20.33 22.34 5.74
N ALA A 217 20.96 22.88 4.70
CA ALA A 217 20.55 24.09 4.00
C ALA A 217 20.73 23.93 2.48
N LEU A 218 19.84 24.55 1.69
CA LEU A 218 20.07 24.67 0.25
C LEU A 218 20.93 25.89 -0.03
N SER A 219 22.15 25.65 -0.47
CA SER A 219 23.04 26.67 -1.01
C SER A 219 22.43 27.35 -2.25
N GLU A 220 23.04 28.44 -2.72
CA GLU A 220 22.54 29.13 -3.93
C GLU A 220 22.59 28.25 -5.18
N ALA A 221 23.60 27.40 -5.28
CA ALA A 221 23.75 26.45 -6.37
C ALA A 221 22.63 25.38 -6.33
N GLU A 222 22.40 24.78 -5.16
CA GLU A 222 21.37 23.75 -5.00
C GLU A 222 19.95 24.30 -5.16
N LEU A 223 19.71 25.52 -4.68
CA LEU A 223 18.43 26.21 -4.88
C LEU A 223 18.18 26.51 -6.36
N ASN A 224 19.23 26.91 -7.09
CA ASN A 224 19.14 27.10 -8.54
C ASN A 224 18.92 25.77 -9.28
N ASP A 225 19.62 24.71 -8.91
CA ASP A 225 19.45 23.38 -9.50
C ASP A 225 18.05 22.81 -9.25
N PHE A 226 17.52 23.00 -8.04
CA PHE A 226 16.13 22.71 -7.70
C PHE A 226 15.15 23.47 -8.61
N GLN A 227 15.36 24.77 -8.79
CA GLN A 227 14.52 25.60 -9.68
C GLN A 227 14.57 25.08 -11.12
N VAL A 228 15.77 24.86 -11.67
CA VAL A 228 15.93 24.37 -13.05
C VAL A 228 15.26 23.01 -13.21
N LYS A 229 15.39 22.12 -12.22
CA LYS A 229 14.75 20.81 -12.24
C LYS A 229 13.22 20.90 -12.28
N CYS A 230 12.62 21.76 -11.47
CA CYS A 230 11.16 21.86 -11.33
C CYS A 230 10.51 22.73 -12.42
N PHE A 231 11.14 23.84 -12.78
CA PHE A 231 10.54 24.90 -13.59
C PHE A 231 11.28 25.17 -14.90
N HIS A 232 12.37 24.47 -15.19
CA HIS A 232 13.17 24.61 -16.42
C HIS A 232 13.67 26.04 -16.69
N ALA A 233 13.83 26.83 -15.63
CA ALA A 233 14.34 28.20 -15.67
C ALA A 233 15.27 28.43 -14.48
N PRO A 234 16.47 29.02 -14.66
CA PRO A 234 17.37 29.33 -13.55
C PRO A 234 16.88 30.55 -12.76
N LEU A 235 17.27 30.65 -11.49
CA LEU A 235 17.10 31.87 -10.70
C LEU A 235 18.28 32.81 -10.93
N GLN A 236 17.99 34.10 -11.13
CA GLN A 236 19.02 35.13 -11.08
C GLN A 236 19.50 35.32 -9.63
N PRO A 237 20.77 35.71 -9.41
CA PRO A 237 21.28 35.94 -8.05
C PRO A 237 20.43 36.92 -7.23
N SER A 238 19.89 37.96 -7.86
CA SER A 238 18.98 38.92 -7.22
C SER A 238 17.64 38.31 -6.81
N GLU A 239 17.14 37.30 -7.53
CA GLU A 239 15.93 36.57 -7.18
C GLU A 239 16.18 35.65 -5.99
N ILE A 240 17.34 34.98 -5.94
CA ILE A 240 17.77 34.17 -4.80
C ILE A 240 17.87 35.02 -3.54
N GLU A 241 18.54 36.17 -3.62
CA GLU A 241 18.60 37.14 -2.51
C GLU A 241 17.20 37.63 -2.10
N GLY A 242 16.31 37.84 -3.07
CA GLY A 242 14.92 38.22 -2.82
C GLY A 242 14.15 37.14 -2.06
N VAL A 243 14.31 35.87 -2.44
CA VAL A 243 13.72 34.72 -1.73
C VAL A 243 14.25 34.64 -0.30
N LYS A 244 15.57 34.68 -0.12
CA LYS A 244 16.20 34.64 1.21
C LYS A 244 15.69 35.77 2.11
N ARG A 245 15.58 36.99 1.56
CA ARG A 245 15.08 38.16 2.29
C ARG A 245 13.63 37.99 2.76
N VAL A 246 12.73 37.56 1.88
CA VAL A 246 11.32 37.33 2.21
C VAL A 246 11.16 36.30 3.34
N VAL A 247 11.99 35.24 3.31
CA VAL A 247 12.00 34.23 4.37
C VAL A 247 12.56 34.82 5.66
N GLN A 248 13.76 35.42 5.62
CA GLN A 248 14.42 35.97 6.81
C GLN A 248 13.59 37.04 7.53
N GLU A 249 12.84 37.87 6.79
CA GLU A 249 11.98 38.92 7.35
C GLU A 249 10.80 38.37 8.15
N LYS A 250 10.23 37.24 7.73
CA LYS A 250 9.06 36.63 8.39
C LYS A 250 9.40 35.45 9.30
N LEU A 251 10.52 34.79 9.04
CA LEU A 251 10.97 33.57 9.70
C LEU A 251 12.51 33.55 9.75
N PRO A 252 13.12 34.16 10.78
CA PRO A 252 14.57 34.33 10.86
C PRO A 252 15.38 33.03 10.81
N GLU A 253 14.84 31.92 11.32
CA GLU A 253 15.43 30.59 11.29
C GLU A 253 15.29 29.89 9.93
N GLY A 254 14.53 30.49 9.00
CA GLY A 254 14.33 29.97 7.66
C GLY A 254 15.55 30.10 6.74
N VAL A 255 16.52 30.94 7.10
CA VAL A 255 17.78 31.12 6.36
C VAL A 255 18.93 31.15 7.37
N ASN A 256 20.02 30.46 7.07
CA ASN A 256 21.25 30.49 7.85
C ASN A 256 22.44 30.92 6.96
N GLU A 257 23.66 30.86 7.50
CA GLU A 257 24.88 31.24 6.76
C GLU A 257 25.14 30.37 5.51
N ARG A 258 24.62 29.14 5.50
CA ARG A 258 24.81 28.16 4.41
C ARG A 258 23.77 28.34 3.31
N GLY A 259 22.53 28.68 3.68
CA GLY A 259 21.47 28.92 2.72
C GLY A 259 20.06 28.83 3.30
N LEU A 260 19.11 28.39 2.46
CA LEU A 260 17.71 28.22 2.83
C LEU A 260 17.55 26.94 3.65
N THR A 261 17.07 27.03 4.89
CA THR A 261 16.86 25.86 5.75
C THR A 261 15.60 25.10 5.36
N VAL A 262 15.44 23.87 5.85
CA VAL A 262 14.20 23.10 5.66
C VAL A 262 12.96 23.86 6.16
N THR A 263 13.08 24.59 7.27
CA THR A 263 12.01 25.41 7.82
C THR A 263 11.65 26.54 6.86
N GLY A 264 12.66 27.22 6.29
CA GLY A 264 12.44 28.25 5.28
C GLY A 264 11.83 27.72 3.99
N PHE A 265 12.25 26.53 3.55
CA PHE A 265 11.69 25.87 2.37
C PHE A 265 10.20 25.53 2.55
N LEU A 266 9.82 24.95 3.70
CA LEU A 266 8.43 24.68 4.03
C LEU A 266 7.60 25.97 4.11
N PHE A 267 8.17 27.01 4.72
CA PHE A 267 7.52 28.32 4.83
C PHE A 267 7.25 28.97 3.47
N LEU A 268 8.19 28.89 2.52
CA LEU A 268 7.96 29.37 1.15
C LEU A 268 6.79 28.68 0.47
N HIS A 269 6.67 27.37 0.62
CA HIS A 269 5.54 26.62 0.06
C HIS A 269 4.21 26.97 0.72
N ALA A 270 4.18 27.21 2.03
CA ALA A 270 3.01 27.73 2.72
C ALA A 270 2.60 29.10 2.14
N LEU A 271 3.56 30.02 1.99
CA LEU A 271 3.32 31.35 1.38
C LEU A 271 2.83 31.27 -0.07
N PHE A 272 3.33 30.32 -0.87
CA PHE A 272 2.82 30.13 -2.23
C PHE A 272 1.36 29.71 -2.23
N ILE A 273 0.99 28.76 -1.36
CA ILE A 273 -0.39 28.28 -1.24
C ILE A 273 -1.32 29.38 -0.74
N GLU A 274 -0.94 30.12 0.30
CA GLU A 274 -1.73 31.26 0.84
C GLU A 274 -1.97 32.34 -0.21
N LYS A 275 -1.03 32.53 -1.15
CA LYS A 275 -1.15 33.47 -2.27
C LYS A 275 -1.88 32.89 -3.49
N GLY A 276 -2.51 31.72 -3.37
CA GLY A 276 -3.24 31.04 -4.46
C GLY A 276 -2.33 30.40 -5.52
N ARG A 277 -1.02 30.27 -5.27
CA ARG A 277 -0.04 29.67 -6.19
C ARG A 277 0.15 28.18 -5.92
N LEU A 278 -0.96 27.44 -5.86
CA LEU A 278 -0.98 25.99 -5.60
C LEU A 278 -0.16 25.21 -6.63
N GLU A 279 -0.23 25.64 -7.90
CA GLU A 279 0.48 25.05 -9.02
C GLU A 279 1.99 24.98 -8.77
N THR A 280 2.60 26.02 -8.19
CA THR A 280 4.03 26.02 -7.86
C THR A 280 4.41 24.86 -6.94
N THR A 281 3.63 24.62 -5.89
CA THR A 281 3.86 23.51 -4.96
C THR A 281 3.56 22.17 -5.60
N TRP A 282 2.48 22.06 -6.38
CA TRP A 282 2.14 20.83 -7.09
C TRP A 282 3.18 20.47 -8.16
N THR A 283 3.68 21.41 -8.95
CA THR A 283 4.76 21.19 -9.93
C THR A 283 5.97 20.57 -9.25
N VAL A 284 6.37 21.10 -8.09
CA VAL A 284 7.47 20.54 -7.28
C VAL A 284 7.15 19.11 -6.85
N LEU A 285 6.00 18.87 -6.22
CA LEU A 285 5.59 17.52 -5.80
C LEU A 285 5.55 16.53 -6.98
N ARG A 286 4.98 16.91 -8.11
CA ARG A 286 4.90 16.07 -9.32
C ARG A 286 6.27 15.77 -9.90
N LYS A 287 7.18 16.75 -9.91
CA LYS A 287 8.56 16.55 -10.41
C LYS A 287 9.31 15.50 -9.60
N PHE A 288 8.99 15.35 -8.32
CA PHE A 288 9.57 14.35 -7.42
C PHE A 288 8.71 13.09 -7.26
N GLY A 289 7.71 12.92 -8.15
CA GLY A 289 6.95 11.69 -8.32
C GLY A 289 5.79 11.50 -7.36
N TYR A 290 5.25 12.58 -6.77
CA TYR A 290 4.06 12.48 -5.91
C TYR A 290 2.75 12.50 -6.70
N ASN A 291 1.73 11.82 -6.17
CA ASN A 291 0.36 11.82 -6.66
C ASN A 291 -0.55 12.79 -5.87
N ASN A 292 -1.85 12.85 -6.19
CA ASN A 292 -2.81 13.73 -5.51
C ASN A 292 -3.01 13.36 -4.02
N ASP A 293 -2.67 12.14 -3.59
CA ASP A 293 -2.71 11.72 -2.19
C ASP A 293 -1.40 12.03 -1.44
N ILE A 294 -0.44 12.68 -2.13
CA ILE A 294 0.93 12.92 -1.66
C ILE A 294 1.62 11.59 -1.30
N ARG A 295 1.45 10.60 -2.18
CA ARG A 295 2.23 9.35 -2.18
C ARG A 295 3.02 9.21 -3.46
N LEU A 296 4.05 8.38 -3.46
CA LEU A 296 4.81 8.08 -4.67
C LEU A 296 3.88 7.46 -5.71
N ALA A 297 3.97 7.98 -6.93
CA ALA A 297 3.15 7.54 -8.05
C ALA A 297 3.59 6.14 -8.52
N GLU A 298 2.68 5.40 -9.15
CA GLU A 298 2.88 4.00 -9.53
C GLU A 298 4.05 3.84 -10.52
N GLU A 299 4.40 4.88 -11.28
CA GLU A 299 5.56 4.87 -12.18
C GLU A 299 6.88 4.65 -11.44
N LEU A 300 6.99 5.06 -10.18
CA LEU A 300 8.14 4.80 -9.32
C LEU A 300 8.09 3.41 -8.66
N LEU A 301 6.93 2.75 -8.66
CA LEU A 301 6.73 1.43 -8.06
C LEU A 301 5.92 0.50 -8.99
N PRO A 302 6.49 0.10 -10.15
CA PRO A 302 5.77 -0.76 -11.07
C PRO A 302 5.31 -2.07 -10.41
N SER A 303 4.01 -2.38 -10.53
CA SER A 303 3.40 -3.60 -9.96
C SER A 303 4.07 -4.91 -10.41
N ALA A 304 4.78 -4.89 -11.54
CA ALA A 304 5.55 -6.01 -12.06
C ALA A 304 6.66 -6.50 -11.11
N ILE A 305 7.23 -5.62 -10.29
CA ILE A 305 8.29 -5.94 -9.31
C ILE A 305 7.76 -6.92 -8.25
N PHE A 306 6.46 -6.84 -7.94
CA PHE A 306 5.83 -7.58 -6.84
C PHE A 306 5.15 -8.88 -7.29
N LYS A 307 5.38 -9.32 -8.54
CA LYS A 307 4.85 -10.60 -9.03
C LYS A 307 5.67 -11.78 -8.49
N ARG A 308 5.00 -12.74 -7.86
CA ARG A 308 5.59 -14.00 -7.37
C ARG A 308 4.60 -15.16 -7.49
N ALA A 309 5.11 -16.40 -7.45
CA ALA A 309 4.26 -17.56 -7.21
C ALA A 309 3.90 -17.68 -5.71
N PRO A 310 2.83 -18.40 -5.35
CA PRO A 310 2.37 -18.49 -3.95
C PRO A 310 3.40 -19.07 -2.96
N ASP A 311 4.29 -19.96 -3.42
CA ASP A 311 5.34 -20.59 -2.60
C ASP A 311 6.72 -19.91 -2.70
N GLN A 312 6.74 -18.67 -3.18
CA GLN A 312 7.90 -17.78 -3.13
C GLN A 312 7.63 -16.69 -2.09
N SER A 313 8.69 -16.04 -1.60
CA SER A 313 8.62 -14.90 -0.68
C SER A 313 9.47 -13.76 -1.21
N PHE A 314 9.28 -12.57 -0.63
CA PHE A 314 10.19 -11.45 -0.82
C PHE A 314 11.15 -11.38 0.35
N GLU A 315 12.40 -11.06 0.06
CA GLU A 315 13.42 -10.76 1.06
C GLU A 315 14.20 -9.51 0.62
N LEU A 316 14.73 -8.78 1.59
CA LEU A 316 15.66 -7.68 1.31
C LEU A 316 16.93 -8.20 0.64
N THR A 317 17.45 -7.45 -0.32
CA THR A 317 18.78 -7.73 -0.89
C THR A 317 19.88 -7.28 0.08
N ASN A 318 21.12 -7.73 -0.15
CA ASN A 318 22.25 -7.24 0.63
C ASN A 318 22.44 -5.72 0.46
N ALA A 319 22.19 -5.17 -0.73
CA ALA A 319 22.27 -3.73 -0.97
C ALA A 319 21.26 -2.94 -0.12
N ALA A 320 20.03 -3.43 0.03
CA ALA A 320 19.05 -2.82 0.92
C ALA A 320 19.45 -2.96 2.39
N ILE A 321 19.99 -4.11 2.80
CA ILE A 321 20.46 -4.33 4.18
C ILE A 321 21.63 -3.40 4.51
N ASP A 322 22.60 -3.23 3.61
CA ASP A 322 23.75 -2.34 3.80
C ASP A 322 23.30 -0.88 3.89
N PHE A 323 22.35 -0.47 3.05
CA PHE A 323 21.72 0.85 3.15
C PHE A 323 21.01 1.05 4.50
N LEU A 324 20.18 0.09 4.91
CA LEU A 324 19.46 0.14 6.19
C LEU A 324 20.41 0.18 7.39
N LYS A 325 21.55 -0.50 7.31
CA LYS A 325 22.62 -0.39 8.32
C LYS A 325 23.19 1.02 8.40
N GLY A 326 23.45 1.66 7.27
CA GLY A 326 23.87 3.06 7.22
C GLY A 326 22.82 3.99 7.82
N MET A 327 21.53 3.77 7.51
CA MET A 327 20.43 4.54 8.08
C MET A 327 20.30 4.32 9.59
N TYR A 328 20.42 3.08 10.07
CA TYR A 328 20.41 2.81 11.51
C TYR A 328 21.51 3.61 12.23
N MET A 329 22.75 3.51 11.76
CA MET A 329 23.89 4.23 12.34
C MET A 329 23.76 5.75 12.27
N LEU A 330 23.04 6.26 11.27
CA LEU A 330 22.81 7.70 11.12
C LEU A 330 21.84 8.26 12.16
N PHE A 331 20.83 7.47 12.56
CA PHE A 331 19.80 7.89 13.51
C PHE A 331 20.09 7.47 14.96
N ASP A 332 20.94 6.47 15.17
CA ASP A 332 21.48 6.02 16.46
C ASP A 332 22.69 6.90 16.87
N ASP A 333 22.49 8.21 17.00
CA ASP A 333 23.57 9.21 17.15
C ASP A 333 24.45 8.98 18.40
N ASP A 334 23.86 8.47 19.49
CA ASP A 334 24.58 8.15 20.73
C ASP A 334 25.23 6.75 20.72
N GLN A 335 25.01 5.97 19.65
CA GLN A 335 25.59 4.65 19.42
C GLN A 335 25.32 3.64 20.55
N ASP A 336 24.16 3.75 21.20
CA ASP A 336 23.74 2.82 22.25
C ASP A 336 23.12 1.52 21.70
N ASN A 337 23.03 1.38 20.36
CA ASN A 337 22.36 0.28 19.66
C ASN A 337 20.89 0.17 20.10
N ASN A 338 20.22 1.32 20.15
CA ASN A 338 18.82 1.43 20.56
C ASN A 338 18.16 2.63 19.88
N LEU A 339 17.60 2.40 18.69
CA LEU A 339 16.74 3.38 18.03
C LEU A 339 15.45 3.60 18.83
N ARG A 340 15.36 4.75 19.48
CA ARG A 340 14.23 5.18 20.30
C ARG A 340 13.00 5.45 19.43
N PRO A 341 11.78 5.42 20.00
CA PRO A 341 10.56 5.72 19.24
C PRO A 341 10.59 7.05 18.48
N GLN A 342 11.24 8.08 19.04
CA GLN A 342 11.40 9.38 18.38
C GLN A 342 12.37 9.31 17.20
N GLU A 343 13.51 8.62 17.34
CA GLU A 343 14.48 8.44 16.25
C GLU A 343 13.89 7.61 15.09
N ILE A 344 13.03 6.64 15.40
CA ILE A 344 12.25 5.91 14.39
C ILE A 344 11.26 6.85 13.68
N GLU A 345 10.61 7.76 14.41
CA GLU A 345 9.73 8.76 13.79
C GLU A 345 10.52 9.70 12.87
N ASP A 346 11.72 10.11 13.29
CA ASP A 346 12.61 10.96 12.51
C ASP A 346 13.14 10.24 11.26
N LEU A 347 13.47 8.95 11.36
CA LEU A 347 13.85 8.09 10.23
C LEU A 347 12.77 8.08 9.15
N PHE A 348 11.51 7.91 9.55
CA PHE A 348 10.39 7.88 8.62
C PHE A 348 9.79 9.27 8.32
N SER A 349 10.41 10.36 8.78
CA SER A 349 9.85 11.73 8.64
C SER A 349 9.69 12.21 7.19
N THR A 350 10.23 11.47 6.21
CA THR A 350 10.07 11.70 4.76
C THR A 350 9.04 10.77 4.11
N ALA A 351 8.54 9.76 4.82
CA ALA A 351 7.43 8.91 4.40
C ALA A 351 6.08 9.57 4.69
N PRO A 352 4.94 9.15 4.11
CA PRO A 352 3.62 9.72 4.42
C PRO A 352 3.24 9.55 5.89
N GLU A 353 3.62 8.42 6.47
CA GLU A 353 3.43 8.04 7.87
C GLU A 353 4.48 7.00 8.27
N SER A 354 4.70 6.79 9.57
CA SER A 354 5.59 5.72 10.05
C SER A 354 4.91 4.36 9.85
N PRO A 355 5.53 3.41 9.11
CA PRO A 355 4.87 2.17 8.71
C PRO A 355 4.63 1.19 9.86
N TRP A 356 5.24 1.40 11.03
CA TRP A 356 5.25 0.43 12.13
C TRP A 356 4.38 0.81 13.33
N LYS A 357 3.56 1.87 13.23
CA LYS A 357 2.70 2.34 14.32
C LYS A 357 1.40 1.56 14.50
N GLU A 358 1.05 0.73 13.53
CA GLU A 358 -0.22 -0.01 13.53
C GLU A 358 0.06 -1.52 13.51
N ALA A 359 -0.95 -2.30 13.90
CA ALA A 359 -0.92 -3.74 13.72
C ALA A 359 -0.70 -4.12 12.23
N PRO A 360 0.05 -5.20 11.94
CA PRO A 360 0.64 -6.14 12.89
C PRO A 360 2.02 -5.72 13.42
N TYR A 361 2.50 -4.49 13.14
CA TYR A 361 3.91 -4.09 13.36
C TYR A 361 4.21 -3.55 14.76
N GLU A 362 3.30 -2.78 15.35
CA GLU A 362 3.53 -2.01 16.60
C GLU A 362 4.13 -2.84 17.75
N ASP A 363 3.71 -4.11 17.83
CA ASP A 363 4.07 -5.04 18.90
C ASP A 363 4.90 -6.23 18.41
N ALA A 364 5.35 -6.24 17.15
CA ALA A 364 5.92 -7.42 16.52
C ALA A 364 7.38 -7.71 16.84
N ALA A 365 8.17 -6.73 17.27
CA ALA A 365 9.60 -6.92 17.52
C ALA A 365 9.95 -6.82 19.02
N GLU A 366 11.09 -7.43 19.36
CA GLU A 366 11.73 -7.25 20.66
C GLU A 366 12.13 -5.79 20.84
N LYS A 367 11.78 -5.22 21.99
CA LYS A 367 12.21 -3.88 22.38
C LYS A 367 13.38 -3.98 23.34
N THR A 368 14.32 -3.05 23.23
CA THR A 368 15.43 -2.94 24.19
C THR A 368 14.88 -2.57 25.58
N ALA A 369 15.74 -2.63 26.60
CA ALA A 369 15.40 -2.16 27.95
C ALA A 369 15.00 -0.67 28.00
N LEU A 370 15.40 0.12 27.01
CA LEU A 370 15.05 1.54 26.88
C LEU A 370 13.81 1.79 26.01
N GLY A 371 13.16 0.71 25.52
CA GLY A 371 11.92 0.78 24.75
C GLY A 371 12.09 1.05 23.25
N GLY A 372 13.32 1.12 22.74
CA GLY A 372 13.63 1.25 21.32
C GLY A 372 13.90 -0.08 20.63
N LEU A 373 14.45 -0.03 19.42
CA LEU A 373 14.81 -1.21 18.61
C LEU A 373 16.34 -1.33 18.50
N SER A 374 16.86 -2.52 18.78
CA SER A 374 18.24 -2.87 18.41
C SER A 374 18.38 -2.99 16.89
N PHE A 375 19.62 -3.02 16.38
CA PHE A 375 19.85 -3.23 14.95
C PHE A 375 19.20 -4.52 14.39
N ASP A 376 19.25 -5.61 15.15
CA ASP A 376 18.63 -6.88 14.75
C ASP A 376 17.11 -6.78 14.72
N ALA A 377 16.49 -6.10 15.70
CA ALA A 377 15.06 -5.86 15.75
C ALA A 377 14.60 -4.92 14.62
N PHE A 378 15.40 -3.89 14.31
CA PHE A 378 15.16 -2.98 13.20
C PHE A 378 15.14 -3.70 11.85
N LEU A 379 16.16 -4.52 11.55
CA LEU A 379 16.19 -5.33 10.33
C LEU A 379 15.08 -6.40 10.30
N SER A 380 14.70 -6.91 11.46
CA SER A 380 13.58 -7.85 11.61
C SER A 380 12.25 -7.20 11.23
N MET A 381 12.00 -5.96 11.65
CA MET A 381 10.82 -5.18 11.27
C MET A 381 10.74 -4.93 9.76
N TRP A 382 11.86 -4.54 9.14
CA TRP A 382 11.93 -4.41 7.69
C TRP A 382 11.68 -5.73 6.95
N SER A 383 12.20 -6.85 7.48
CA SER A 383 11.98 -8.18 6.92
C SER A 383 10.51 -8.61 7.03
N LEU A 384 9.85 -8.30 8.16
CA LEU A 384 8.43 -8.54 8.35
C LEU A 384 7.58 -7.75 7.35
N MET A 385 7.83 -6.45 7.21
CA MET A 385 7.12 -5.61 6.24
C MET A 385 7.39 -6.08 4.80
N THR A 386 8.61 -6.47 4.46
CA THR A 386 8.95 -7.02 3.14
C THR A 386 8.18 -8.32 2.85
N LEU A 387 7.97 -9.17 3.86
CA LEU A 387 7.23 -10.42 3.70
C LEU A 387 5.73 -10.18 3.50
N LEU A 388 5.13 -9.30 4.29
CA LEU A 388 3.69 -9.06 4.32
C LEU A 388 3.24 -8.07 3.23
N GLU A 389 3.93 -6.94 3.11
CA GLU A 389 3.57 -5.81 2.26
C GLU A 389 4.80 -5.34 1.44
N PRO A 390 5.28 -6.13 0.46
CA PRO A 390 6.53 -5.84 -0.25
C PRO A 390 6.51 -4.49 -0.98
N ALA A 391 5.36 -4.07 -1.52
CA ALA A 391 5.20 -2.76 -2.15
C ALA A 391 5.39 -1.62 -1.15
N ARG A 392 4.73 -1.71 0.02
CA ARG A 392 4.88 -0.74 1.12
C ARG A 392 6.31 -0.69 1.63
N SER A 393 6.99 -1.84 1.70
CA SER A 393 8.40 -1.91 2.10
C SER A 393 9.31 -1.15 1.13
N VAL A 394 9.18 -1.41 -0.17
CA VAL A 394 9.99 -0.71 -1.17
C VAL A 394 9.65 0.78 -1.25
N GLU A 395 8.36 1.12 -1.14
CA GLU A 395 7.92 2.52 -1.06
C GLU A 395 8.60 3.26 0.11
N ASN A 396 8.62 2.65 1.30
CA ASN A 396 9.30 3.23 2.47
C ASN A 396 10.82 3.32 2.30
N LEU A 397 11.47 2.34 1.67
CA LEU A 397 12.89 2.45 1.32
C LEU A 397 13.16 3.66 0.42
N ILE A 398 12.30 3.94 -0.56
CA ILE A 398 12.43 5.11 -1.44
C ILE A 398 12.18 6.42 -0.66
N TYR A 399 11.24 6.43 0.28
CA TYR A 399 11.00 7.61 1.12
C TYR A 399 12.21 7.98 1.97
N ILE A 400 12.87 7.00 2.58
CA ILE A 400 14.06 7.23 3.42
C ILE A 400 15.36 7.37 2.63
N GLY A 401 15.31 7.34 1.29
CA GLY A 401 16.43 7.69 0.43
C GLY A 401 17.27 6.52 -0.10
N PHE A 402 16.68 5.33 -0.28
CA PHE A 402 17.38 4.21 -0.93
C PHE A 402 17.89 4.64 -2.33
N PRO A 403 19.20 4.52 -2.61
CA PRO A 403 19.80 5.11 -3.81
C PRO A 403 19.66 4.25 -5.07
N GLY A 404 19.32 2.97 -4.92
CA GLY A 404 19.20 2.02 -6.03
C GLY A 404 17.83 2.05 -6.69
N ASP A 405 17.73 1.36 -7.83
CA ASP A 405 16.44 1.09 -8.46
C ASP A 405 15.54 0.28 -7.51
N PRO A 406 14.23 0.55 -7.43
CA PRO A 406 13.30 -0.16 -6.54
C PRO A 406 13.36 -1.70 -6.67
N SER A 407 13.62 -2.23 -7.87
CA SER A 407 13.72 -3.67 -8.10
C SER A 407 14.98 -4.30 -7.48
N THR A 408 16.00 -3.49 -7.16
CA THR A 408 17.24 -3.95 -6.52
C THR A 408 17.16 -4.01 -5.00
N ALA A 409 16.11 -3.43 -4.40
CA ALA A 409 15.90 -3.43 -2.96
C ALA A 409 15.43 -4.79 -2.41
N ILE A 410 14.68 -5.54 -3.23
CA ILE A 410 14.09 -6.82 -2.83
C ILE A 410 14.40 -7.91 -3.85
N ARG A 411 14.42 -9.17 -3.38
CA ARG A 411 14.53 -10.36 -4.23
C ARG A 411 13.35 -11.29 -4.00
N VAL A 412 12.96 -12.00 -5.05
CA VAL A 412 12.02 -13.11 -4.93
C VAL A 412 12.80 -14.39 -4.60
N THR A 413 12.41 -15.10 -3.56
CA THR A 413 13.02 -16.40 -3.22
C THR A 413 12.69 -17.45 -4.28
N ARG A 414 13.48 -18.52 -4.34
CA ARG A 414 13.08 -19.72 -5.10
C ARG A 414 11.80 -20.31 -4.53
N ARG A 415 11.13 -21.15 -5.31
CA ARG A 415 9.94 -21.91 -4.87
C ARG A 415 10.30 -22.89 -3.77
N ARG A 416 9.54 -22.93 -2.67
CA ARG A 416 9.75 -23.87 -1.55
C ARG A 416 9.81 -25.32 -2.03
N ARG A 417 8.94 -25.72 -2.96
CA ARG A 417 8.93 -27.07 -3.53
C ARG A 417 10.25 -27.44 -4.22
N LEU A 418 10.91 -26.47 -4.85
CA LEU A 418 12.20 -26.68 -5.49
C LEU A 418 13.32 -26.85 -4.46
N ASP A 419 13.33 -26.03 -3.41
CA ASP A 419 14.31 -26.14 -2.32
C ASP A 419 14.17 -27.49 -1.59
N ARG A 420 12.94 -27.97 -1.40
CA ARG A 420 12.67 -29.34 -0.89
C ARG A 420 13.27 -30.41 -1.79
N LYS A 421 13.02 -30.34 -3.10
CA LYS A 421 13.53 -31.32 -4.08
C LYS A 421 15.06 -31.34 -4.13
N LYS A 422 15.71 -30.18 -3.98
CA LYS A 422 17.17 -30.04 -4.00
C LYS A 422 17.82 -30.23 -2.62
N GLN A 423 17.03 -30.29 -1.55
CA GLN A 423 17.49 -30.32 -0.16
C GLN A 423 18.47 -29.17 0.16
N GLN A 424 18.25 -27.99 -0.43
CA GLN A 424 19.10 -26.81 -0.27
C GLN A 424 18.23 -25.56 -0.13
N CYS A 425 18.37 -24.85 0.99
CA CYS A 425 17.64 -23.62 1.28
C CYS A 425 18.58 -22.41 1.31
N GLU A 426 18.25 -21.37 0.54
CA GLU A 426 18.99 -20.08 0.49
C GLU A 426 18.20 -18.94 1.15
N ARG A 427 17.09 -19.25 1.83
CA ARG A 427 16.28 -18.25 2.53
C ARG A 427 17.04 -17.67 3.71
N LYS A 428 16.79 -16.39 3.97
CA LYS A 428 17.23 -15.68 5.17
C LYS A 428 16.07 -15.38 6.11
N VAL A 429 14.84 -15.35 5.58
CA VAL A 429 13.62 -15.07 6.32
C VAL A 429 12.73 -16.31 6.31
N PHE A 430 12.31 -16.76 7.48
CA PHE A 430 11.48 -17.95 7.66
C PHE A 430 10.19 -17.60 8.39
N GLN A 431 9.06 -18.06 7.86
CA GLN A 431 7.74 -17.86 8.46
C GLN A 431 7.26 -19.13 9.16
N CYS A 432 7.05 -19.04 10.47
CA CYS A 432 6.51 -20.08 11.32
C CYS A 432 5.05 -19.79 11.66
N PHE A 433 4.15 -20.73 11.40
CA PHE A 433 2.76 -20.65 11.87
C PHE A 433 2.63 -21.40 13.19
N VAL A 434 2.05 -20.75 14.19
CA VAL A 434 1.87 -21.30 15.54
C VAL A 434 0.41 -21.63 15.76
N PHE A 435 0.14 -22.92 15.89
CA PHE A 435 -1.17 -23.51 16.13
C PHE A 435 -1.27 -24.04 17.55
N GLY A 436 -2.49 -24.30 17.99
CA GLY A 436 -2.76 -24.88 19.31
C GLY A 436 -4.10 -24.41 19.84
N PRO A 437 -4.70 -25.14 20.79
CA PRO A 437 -5.95 -24.75 21.39
C PRO A 437 -5.82 -23.45 22.19
N ASN A 438 -6.96 -22.90 22.59
CA ASN A 438 -7.00 -21.79 23.54
C ASN A 438 -6.23 -22.14 24.82
N ASN A 439 -5.52 -21.16 25.38
CA ASN A 439 -4.71 -21.30 26.60
C ASN A 439 -3.56 -22.32 26.54
N ALA A 440 -3.21 -22.86 25.37
CA ALA A 440 -2.06 -23.75 25.18
C ALA A 440 -0.70 -23.09 25.47
N GLY A 441 -0.64 -21.74 25.51
CA GLY A 441 0.62 -20.99 25.68
C GLY A 441 1.22 -20.45 24.38
N LYS A 442 0.43 -20.36 23.29
CA LYS A 442 0.85 -19.76 22.01
C LYS A 442 1.35 -18.31 22.19
N SER A 443 0.54 -17.45 22.81
CA SER A 443 0.90 -16.05 23.02
C SER A 443 2.07 -15.90 24.01
N ALA A 444 2.21 -16.80 24.98
CA ALA A 444 3.37 -16.86 25.87
C ALA A 444 4.66 -17.22 25.13
N LEU A 445 4.59 -18.15 24.18
CA LEU A 445 5.70 -18.48 23.31
C LEU A 445 6.14 -17.28 22.47
N LEU A 446 5.20 -16.57 21.84
CA LEU A 446 5.50 -15.33 21.08
C LEU A 446 6.08 -14.24 21.99
N ASN A 447 5.46 -13.98 23.14
CA ASN A 447 5.95 -12.97 24.09
C ASN A 447 7.39 -13.26 24.52
N CYS A 448 7.72 -14.52 24.79
CA CYS A 448 9.08 -14.85 25.15
C CYS A 448 10.06 -14.76 23.96
N PHE A 449 9.62 -15.08 22.75
CA PHE A 449 10.43 -14.85 21.55
C PHE A 449 10.81 -13.36 21.37
N LEU A 450 9.99 -12.47 21.92
CA LEU A 450 10.20 -11.02 21.97
C LEU A 450 10.88 -10.54 23.27
N GLY A 451 11.44 -11.43 24.09
CA GLY A 451 12.17 -11.08 25.32
C GLY A 451 11.28 -10.61 26.48
N ARG A 452 9.96 -10.79 26.40
CA ARG A 452 9.01 -10.26 27.39
C ARG A 452 8.81 -11.22 28.55
N SER A 453 8.59 -10.66 29.74
CA SER A 453 8.27 -11.43 30.94
C SER A 453 6.94 -12.17 30.81
N TYR A 454 6.87 -13.35 31.42
CA TYR A 454 5.65 -14.13 31.52
C TYR A 454 4.58 -13.40 32.36
N THR A 455 3.33 -13.52 31.95
CA THR A 455 2.16 -12.96 32.65
C THR A 455 1.08 -14.04 32.76
N ASP A 456 0.50 -14.21 33.96
CA ASP A 456 -0.52 -15.24 34.23
C ASP A 456 -1.85 -14.98 33.46
N ASN A 457 -2.19 -13.71 33.21
CA ASN A 457 -3.45 -13.30 32.60
C ASN A 457 -3.35 -13.11 31.08
N GLN A 458 -2.98 -14.14 30.33
CA GLN A 458 -3.06 -14.06 28.86
C GLN A 458 -4.51 -14.23 28.40
N GLU A 459 -5.10 -13.14 27.92
CA GLU A 459 -6.37 -13.19 27.21
C GLU A 459 -6.24 -14.01 25.93
N SER A 460 -7.31 -14.70 25.55
CA SER A 460 -7.41 -15.37 24.26
C SER A 460 -7.29 -14.32 23.15
N THR A 461 -6.26 -14.41 22.31
CA THR A 461 -6.09 -13.53 21.15
C THR A 461 -7.17 -13.84 20.11
N THR A 462 -8.07 -12.89 19.86
CA THR A 462 -9.05 -12.96 18.77
C THR A 462 -8.43 -12.63 17.41
N ASP A 463 -7.37 -11.82 17.41
CA ASP A 463 -6.73 -11.32 16.19
C ASP A 463 -5.41 -12.03 15.90
N GLU A 464 -5.01 -12.02 14.62
CA GLU A 464 -3.71 -12.55 14.20
C GLU A 464 -2.57 -11.71 14.79
N ARG A 465 -1.63 -12.39 15.44
CA ARG A 465 -0.46 -11.76 16.06
C ARG A 465 0.83 -12.21 15.38
N TYR A 466 1.76 -11.28 15.25
CA TYR A 466 3.09 -11.54 14.70
C TYR A 466 4.17 -11.26 15.75
N ALA A 467 5.23 -12.06 15.72
CA ALA A 467 6.46 -11.84 16.46
C ALA A 467 7.65 -12.09 15.53
N VAL A 468 8.60 -11.17 15.43
CA VAL A 468 9.77 -11.27 14.55
C VAL A 468 11.05 -10.98 15.33
N ASN A 469 12.04 -11.84 15.13
CA ASN A 469 13.37 -11.65 15.71
C ASN A 469 14.45 -12.35 14.86
N MET A 470 15.71 -12.00 15.09
CA MET A 470 16.85 -12.73 14.55
C MET A 470 17.26 -13.87 15.48
N VAL A 471 17.58 -15.02 14.89
CA VAL A 471 18.03 -16.20 15.61
C VAL A 471 19.38 -16.63 15.03
N ASP A 472 20.34 -16.87 15.92
CA ASP A 472 21.67 -17.38 15.57
C ASP A 472 21.63 -18.89 15.29
N GLU A 473 21.99 -19.27 14.07
CA GLU A 473 22.12 -20.66 13.65
C GLU A 473 23.43 -20.89 12.90
N SER A 474 24.27 -21.78 13.43
CA SER A 474 25.54 -22.19 12.79
C SER A 474 26.45 -21.02 12.40
N GLY A 475 26.44 -19.93 13.18
CA GLY A 475 27.24 -18.72 12.93
C GLY A 475 26.62 -17.73 11.94
N ALA A 476 25.41 -17.98 11.44
CA ALA A 476 24.65 -17.04 10.62
C ALA A 476 23.35 -16.63 11.31
N LYS A 477 23.07 -15.32 11.33
CA LYS A 477 21.77 -14.78 11.76
C LYS A 477 20.72 -14.98 10.67
N LYS A 478 19.55 -15.48 11.06
CA LYS A 478 18.37 -15.65 10.22
C LYS A 478 17.18 -14.96 10.88
N THR A 479 16.29 -14.39 10.08
CA THR A 479 15.05 -13.79 10.59
C THR A 479 13.97 -14.84 10.69
N LEU A 480 13.40 -15.02 11.88
CA LEU A 480 12.25 -15.88 12.13
C LEU A 480 11.02 -15.01 12.41
N ILE A 481 9.97 -15.21 11.63
CA ILE A 481 8.67 -14.55 11.79
C ILE A 481 7.68 -15.60 12.28
N MET A 482 7.20 -15.46 13.50
CA MET A 482 6.16 -16.30 14.08
C MET A 482 4.80 -15.62 13.92
N ARG A 483 3.83 -16.34 13.36
CA ARG A 483 2.43 -15.92 13.21
C ARG A 483 1.58 -16.82 14.09
N GLU A 484 0.96 -16.24 15.10
CA GLU A 484 -0.03 -16.93 15.94
C GLU A 484 -1.35 -17.04 15.20
N ILE A 485 -1.85 -18.25 15.07
CA ILE A 485 -3.13 -18.56 14.45
C ILE A 485 -4.14 -18.86 15.56
N PRO A 486 -5.21 -18.05 15.70
CA PRO A 486 -6.33 -18.35 16.59
C PRO A 486 -6.95 -19.71 16.28
N GLU A 487 -7.47 -20.41 17.29
CA GLU A 487 -8.00 -21.77 17.12
C GLU A 487 -9.19 -21.82 16.14
N ASP A 488 -10.07 -20.83 16.23
CA ASP A 488 -11.21 -20.61 15.32
C ASP A 488 -10.77 -20.13 13.93
N GLY A 489 -9.65 -19.41 13.86
CA GLY A 489 -9.02 -18.94 12.61
C GLY A 489 -8.49 -20.05 11.70
N VAL A 490 -8.28 -21.27 12.22
CA VAL A 490 -7.75 -22.41 11.43
C VAL A 490 -8.66 -22.77 10.25
N GLN A 491 -9.98 -22.75 10.45
CA GLN A 491 -10.93 -23.02 9.35
C GLN A 491 -10.88 -21.92 8.28
N GLY A 492 -10.63 -20.68 8.69
CA GLY A 492 -10.39 -19.56 7.79
C GLY A 492 -9.17 -19.78 6.89
N LEU A 493 -8.09 -20.36 7.42
CA LEU A 493 -6.91 -20.71 6.61
C LEU A 493 -7.24 -21.73 5.50
N PHE A 494 -8.16 -22.67 5.73
CA PHE A 494 -8.53 -23.68 4.73
C PHE A 494 -9.44 -23.14 3.62
N SER A 495 -9.89 -21.88 3.72
CA SER A 495 -10.69 -21.24 2.66
C SER A 495 -9.90 -20.95 1.39
N SER A 496 -8.59 -20.72 1.50
CA SER A 496 -7.70 -20.41 0.38
C SER A 496 -6.69 -21.53 0.14
N LYS A 497 -6.65 -22.06 -1.09
CA LYS A 497 -5.72 -23.12 -1.51
C LYS A 497 -4.24 -22.77 -1.29
N GLU A 498 -3.93 -21.49 -1.15
CA GLU A 498 -2.57 -20.96 -1.08
C GLU A 498 -2.16 -20.56 0.35
N SER A 499 -3.03 -20.73 1.35
CA SER A 499 -2.81 -20.25 2.72
C SER A 499 -1.55 -20.81 3.39
N LEU A 500 -1.22 -22.08 3.13
CA LEU A 500 0.01 -22.72 3.62
C LEU A 500 1.23 -22.49 2.72
N ALA A 501 1.07 -21.87 1.55
CA ALA A 501 2.18 -21.70 0.59
C ALA A 501 3.29 -20.78 1.14
N ALA A 502 2.93 -19.83 2.01
CA ALA A 502 3.85 -18.92 2.68
C ALA A 502 4.54 -19.55 3.91
N CYS A 503 4.00 -20.64 4.46
CA CYS A 503 4.47 -21.26 5.69
C CYS A 503 5.75 -22.08 5.46
N ASP A 504 6.83 -21.75 6.17
CA ASP A 504 8.08 -22.52 6.17
C ASP A 504 8.06 -23.64 7.20
N ILE A 505 7.32 -23.48 8.30
CA ILE A 505 7.17 -24.47 9.37
C ILE A 505 5.92 -24.23 10.21
N ALA A 506 5.22 -25.30 10.59
CA ALA A 506 4.10 -25.26 11.51
C ALA A 506 4.54 -25.79 12.89
N VAL A 507 4.27 -25.01 13.94
CA VAL A 507 4.50 -25.41 15.33
C VAL A 507 3.14 -25.58 15.99
N PHE A 508 2.90 -26.69 16.68
CA PHE A 508 1.67 -26.89 17.44
C PHE A 508 2.00 -26.99 18.92
N VAL A 509 1.42 -26.05 19.67
CA VAL A 509 1.62 -25.88 21.10
C VAL A 509 0.44 -26.52 21.82
N TYR A 510 0.72 -27.25 22.90
CA TYR A 510 -0.29 -27.76 23.83
C TYR A 510 0.19 -27.63 25.26
N ASP A 511 -0.74 -27.53 26.20
CA ASP A 511 -0.48 -27.55 27.63
C ASP A 511 -0.20 -28.99 28.09
N SER A 512 0.97 -29.23 28.68
CA SER A 512 1.40 -30.56 29.15
C SER A 512 0.53 -31.12 30.29
N SER A 513 -0.14 -30.24 31.04
CA SER A 513 -1.02 -30.57 32.16
C SER A 513 -2.47 -30.81 31.74
N ASP A 514 -2.85 -30.49 30.50
CA ASP A 514 -4.21 -30.61 29.97
C ASP A 514 -4.28 -31.63 28.81
N GLU A 515 -4.87 -32.79 29.10
CA GLU A 515 -5.10 -33.86 28.12
C GLU A 515 -5.97 -33.40 26.94
N SER A 516 -6.93 -32.51 27.17
CA SER A 516 -7.80 -31.99 26.11
C SER A 516 -7.03 -31.06 25.16
N SER A 517 -6.08 -30.29 25.70
CA SER A 517 -5.18 -29.45 24.92
C SER A 517 -4.31 -30.28 23.98
N TRP A 518 -3.75 -31.40 24.47
CA TRP A 518 -2.96 -32.32 23.64
C TRP A 518 -3.79 -32.93 22.50
N LYS A 519 -4.97 -33.47 22.84
CA LYS A 519 -5.88 -34.08 21.85
C LYS A 519 -6.26 -33.11 20.74
N ARG A 520 -6.54 -31.85 21.09
CA ARG A 520 -6.88 -30.82 20.11
C ARG A 520 -5.69 -30.39 19.25
N ALA A 521 -4.50 -30.20 19.84
CA ALA A 521 -3.30 -29.89 19.07
C ALA A 521 -2.95 -31.00 18.06
N THR A 522 -3.15 -32.26 18.44
CA THR A 522 -3.02 -33.42 17.54
C THR A 522 -4.01 -33.38 16.38
N GLN A 523 -5.28 -33.06 16.65
CA GLN A 523 -6.28 -32.90 15.59
C GLN A 523 -5.89 -31.78 14.63
N LEU A 524 -5.46 -30.62 15.16
CA LEU A 524 -4.97 -29.50 14.36
C LEU A 524 -3.78 -29.90 13.47
N LEU A 525 -2.82 -30.68 14.00
CA LEU A 525 -1.71 -31.19 13.21
C LEU A 525 -2.22 -32.02 12.04
N VAL A 526 -3.09 -32.99 12.29
CA VAL A 526 -3.65 -33.86 11.25
C VAL A 526 -4.43 -33.05 10.21
N GLU A 527 -5.24 -32.08 10.64
CA GLU A 527 -5.98 -31.16 9.75
C GLU A 527 -5.03 -30.38 8.82
N VAL A 528 -4.01 -29.72 9.39
CA VAL A 528 -3.03 -28.93 8.62
C VAL A 528 -2.19 -29.81 7.70
N ALA A 529 -1.76 -30.98 8.16
CA ALA A 529 -0.99 -31.93 7.36
C ALA A 529 -1.80 -32.45 6.16
N ASN A 530 -3.04 -32.89 6.39
CA ASN A 530 -3.95 -33.33 5.33
C ASN A 530 -4.22 -32.20 4.31
N TYR A 531 -4.41 -30.97 4.79
CA TYR A 531 -4.63 -29.81 3.93
C TYR A 531 -3.40 -29.49 3.07
N GLY A 532 -2.20 -29.50 3.66
CA GLY A 532 -0.94 -29.30 2.96
C GLY A 532 -0.70 -30.35 1.87
N GLU A 533 -1.01 -31.62 2.14
CA GLU A 533 -0.94 -32.69 1.14
C GLU A 533 -1.95 -32.50 -0.01
N ALA A 534 -3.18 -32.10 0.32
CA ALA A 534 -4.26 -31.89 -0.65
C ALA A 534 -3.98 -30.71 -1.60
N THR A 535 -3.40 -29.63 -1.08
CA THR A 535 -3.05 -28.43 -1.85
C THR A 535 -1.67 -28.50 -2.52
N GLY A 536 -0.80 -29.40 -2.06
CA GLY A 536 0.59 -29.53 -2.53
C GLY A 536 1.58 -28.63 -1.80
N TYR A 537 1.12 -27.92 -0.76
CA TYR A 537 1.92 -27.10 0.15
C TYR A 537 2.17 -27.84 1.47
N GLU A 538 2.79 -29.02 1.40
CA GLU A 538 3.26 -29.77 2.58
C GLU A 538 4.25 -28.91 3.39
N VAL A 539 4.05 -28.85 4.71
CA VAL A 539 4.81 -28.02 5.66
C VAL A 539 5.46 -28.91 6.73
N PRO A 540 6.74 -28.70 7.09
CA PRO A 540 7.32 -29.38 8.24
C PRO A 540 6.62 -28.99 9.54
N CYS A 541 6.50 -29.93 10.47
CA CYS A 541 5.76 -29.76 11.71
C CYS A 541 6.65 -30.05 12.94
N LEU A 542 6.45 -29.30 14.02
CA LEU A 542 7.03 -29.55 15.34
C LEU A 542 5.94 -29.48 16.42
N MET A 543 6.01 -30.39 17.38
CA MET A 543 5.20 -30.36 18.61
C MET A 543 5.93 -29.65 19.73
N VAL A 544 5.20 -28.86 20.52
CA VAL A 544 5.72 -28.16 21.70
C VAL A 544 4.80 -28.43 22.88
N SER A 545 5.33 -29.08 23.91
CA SER A 545 4.68 -29.22 25.23
C SER A 545 4.99 -27.96 26.05
N ALA A 546 4.02 -27.08 26.19
CA ALA A 546 4.14 -25.89 27.02
C ALA A 546 3.73 -26.18 28.48
N LYS A 547 4.10 -25.25 29.37
CA LYS A 547 3.83 -25.30 30.81
C LYS A 547 4.43 -26.52 31.52
N ASP A 548 5.65 -26.90 31.14
CA ASP A 548 6.41 -27.99 31.77
C ASP A 548 6.74 -27.72 33.26
N ASP A 549 6.46 -26.52 33.77
CA ASP A 549 6.48 -26.20 35.20
C ASP A 549 5.31 -26.79 35.99
N LEU A 550 4.29 -27.29 35.31
CA LEU A 550 3.15 -28.00 35.89
C LEU A 550 3.37 -29.52 35.81
N ASP A 551 2.69 -30.26 36.69
CA ASP A 551 2.72 -31.72 36.66
C ASP A 551 2.14 -32.24 35.34
N SER A 552 3.01 -32.77 34.49
CA SER A 552 2.62 -33.33 33.20
C SER A 552 1.83 -34.62 33.38
N SER A 553 0.81 -34.81 32.54
CA SER A 553 0.07 -36.08 32.52
C SER A 553 0.96 -37.20 31.95
N PRO A 554 1.18 -38.31 32.68
CA PRO A 554 1.97 -39.43 32.16
C PRO A 554 1.40 -40.03 30.86
N ILE A 555 0.08 -39.95 30.71
CA ILE A 555 -0.65 -40.44 29.54
C ILE A 555 -0.38 -39.54 28.34
N SER A 556 -0.42 -38.21 28.51
CA SER A 556 -0.17 -37.26 27.41
C SER A 556 1.25 -37.39 26.86
N ILE A 557 2.25 -37.66 27.72
CA ILE A 557 3.65 -37.86 27.30
C ILE A 557 3.81 -39.13 26.44
N GLN A 558 3.22 -40.25 26.88
CA GLN A 558 3.33 -41.51 26.13
C GLN A 558 2.57 -41.45 24.80
N GLU A 559 1.35 -40.90 24.81
CA GLU A 559 0.54 -40.75 23.60
C GLU A 559 1.17 -39.77 22.61
N SER A 560 1.74 -38.66 23.08
CA SER A 560 2.39 -37.68 22.22
C SER A 560 3.65 -38.21 21.56
N THR A 561 4.49 -38.90 22.32
CA THR A 561 5.69 -39.54 21.76
C THR A 561 5.32 -40.60 20.72
N ARG A 562 4.31 -41.42 21.00
CA ARG A 562 3.85 -42.45 20.05
C ARG A 562 3.28 -41.84 18.76
N MET A 563 2.42 -40.83 18.89
CA MET A 563 1.81 -40.15 17.74
C MET A 563 2.86 -39.49 16.85
N THR A 564 3.81 -38.76 17.44
CA THR A 564 4.91 -38.12 16.67
C THR A 564 5.73 -39.15 15.89
N GLN A 565 6.03 -40.31 16.50
CA GLN A 565 6.69 -41.42 15.82
C GLN A 565 5.87 -42.00 14.67
N ASP A 566 4.56 -42.20 14.86
CA ASP A 566 3.66 -42.74 13.84
C ASP A 566 3.55 -41.83 12.60
N MET A 567 3.65 -40.50 12.82
CA MET A 567 3.67 -39.49 11.77
C MET A 567 5.07 -39.15 11.25
N GLY A 568 6.14 -39.70 11.85
CA GLY A 568 7.52 -39.48 11.40
C GLY A 568 8.07 -38.07 11.71
N ILE A 569 7.59 -37.42 12.77
CA ILE A 569 8.10 -36.14 13.26
C ILE A 569 8.85 -36.30 14.59
N GLU A 570 9.69 -35.32 14.94
CA GLU A 570 10.46 -35.36 16.20
C GLU A 570 9.54 -35.34 17.44
N PRO A 571 9.97 -35.95 18.56
CA PRO A 571 9.24 -35.87 19.83
C PRO A 571 8.98 -34.42 20.26
N PRO A 572 7.91 -34.17 21.04
CA PRO A 572 7.59 -32.83 21.51
C PRO A 572 8.73 -32.16 22.27
N VAL A 573 8.96 -30.87 22.00
CA VAL A 573 9.91 -30.06 22.75
C VAL A 573 9.20 -29.46 23.97
N SER A 574 9.57 -29.91 25.17
CA SER A 574 9.08 -29.32 26.42
C SER A 574 9.66 -27.92 26.63
N ILE A 575 8.79 -26.98 27.01
CA ILE A 575 9.15 -25.62 27.37
C ILE A 575 8.33 -25.16 28.59
N SER A 576 8.89 -24.23 29.35
CA SER A 576 8.15 -23.46 30.35
C SER A 576 8.44 -21.97 30.17
N SER A 577 7.43 -21.24 29.69
CA SER A 577 7.50 -19.78 29.59
C SER A 577 7.64 -19.12 30.96
N LYS A 578 7.15 -19.75 32.03
CA LYS A 578 7.25 -19.27 33.40
C LYS A 578 8.66 -19.40 33.96
N LEU A 579 9.35 -20.52 33.68
CA LEU A 579 10.72 -20.76 34.12
C LEU A 579 11.77 -20.16 33.18
N GLY A 580 11.37 -19.73 31.98
CA GLY A 580 12.28 -19.26 30.95
C GLY A 580 13.05 -20.38 30.24
N ASP A 581 12.62 -21.65 30.38
CA ASP A 581 13.24 -22.77 29.70
C ASP A 581 12.58 -23.03 28.34
N PHE A 582 13.36 -22.88 27.27
CA PHE A 582 12.91 -23.07 25.90
C PHE A 582 13.68 -24.14 25.15
N ASN A 583 14.65 -24.85 25.75
CA ASN A 583 15.34 -25.98 25.13
C ASN A 583 15.85 -25.73 23.69
N ASN A 584 16.34 -24.50 23.41
CA ASN A 584 16.77 -24.03 22.08
C ASN A 584 15.68 -24.11 20.99
N LEU A 585 14.39 -24.02 21.36
CA LEU A 585 13.23 -24.20 20.47
C LEU A 585 13.32 -23.38 19.18
N PHE A 586 13.62 -22.08 19.24
CA PHE A 586 13.68 -21.23 18.04
C PHE A 586 14.75 -21.67 17.04
N ARG A 587 15.88 -22.21 17.53
CA ARG A 587 16.91 -22.81 16.67
C ARG A 587 16.41 -24.11 16.04
N LYS A 588 15.73 -24.97 16.81
CA LYS A 588 15.10 -26.20 16.28
C LYS A 588 14.07 -25.89 15.19
N ILE A 589 13.26 -24.84 15.39
CA ILE A 589 12.29 -24.34 14.40
C ILE A 589 13.00 -23.98 13.10
N LEU A 590 14.09 -23.20 13.17
CA LEU A 590 14.86 -22.83 11.97
C LEU A 590 15.50 -24.04 11.28
N THR A 591 16.11 -24.95 12.04
CA THR A 591 16.74 -26.15 11.48
C THR A 591 15.71 -27.03 10.76
N ALA A 592 14.53 -27.24 11.34
CA ALA A 592 13.43 -27.97 10.72
C ALA A 592 12.87 -27.25 9.47
N ALA A 593 12.79 -25.91 9.49
CA ALA A 593 12.38 -25.12 8.33
C ALA A 593 13.41 -25.17 7.17
N GLN A 594 14.71 -25.30 7.47
CA GLN A 594 15.77 -25.44 6.48
C GLN A 594 15.88 -26.86 5.91
N HIS A 595 15.54 -27.86 6.72
CA HIS A 595 15.54 -29.26 6.33
C HIS A 595 14.11 -29.85 6.38
N PRO A 596 13.14 -29.29 5.62
CA PRO A 596 11.72 -29.63 5.74
C PRO A 596 11.42 -31.10 5.46
N HIS A 597 12.24 -31.76 4.64
CA HIS A 597 12.09 -33.17 4.31
C HIS A 597 12.27 -34.12 5.50
N LEU A 598 12.81 -33.65 6.63
CA LEU A 598 13.00 -34.43 7.86
C LEU A 598 11.82 -34.31 8.84
N SER A 599 10.95 -33.31 8.65
CA SER A 599 9.90 -32.98 9.62
C SER A 599 8.51 -32.83 9.00
N ILE A 600 8.33 -33.17 7.71
CA ILE A 600 7.00 -33.23 7.10
C ILE A 600 6.27 -34.48 7.63
N PRO A 601 5.09 -34.33 8.25
CA PRO A 601 4.35 -35.47 8.78
C PRO A 601 3.84 -36.38 7.65
N GLU A 602 3.86 -37.69 7.90
CA GLU A 602 3.27 -38.70 7.01
C GLU A 602 1.86 -39.09 7.50
N THR A 603 0.83 -38.49 6.91
CA THR A 603 -0.56 -38.86 7.21
C THR A 603 -0.94 -40.22 6.57
N GLU A 604 -1.98 -40.88 7.07
CA GLU A 604 -2.51 -42.10 6.44
C GLU A 604 -2.98 -41.85 5.00
N ALA A 605 -3.63 -40.72 4.76
CA ALA A 605 -4.06 -40.28 3.43
C ALA A 605 -2.84 -40.11 2.50
N GLY A 606 -1.77 -39.50 3.00
CA GLY A 606 -0.50 -39.30 2.31
C GLY A 606 0.22 -40.61 2.00
N LYS A 607 0.28 -41.53 2.96
CA LYS A 607 0.82 -42.89 2.78
C LYS A 607 0.05 -43.65 1.70
N SER A 608 -1.28 -43.61 1.75
CA SER A 608 -2.17 -44.22 0.74
C SER A 608 -1.97 -43.60 -0.65
N ARG A 609 -1.92 -42.27 -0.75
CA ARG A 609 -1.67 -41.55 -2.02
C ARG A 609 -0.28 -41.83 -2.58
N LYS A 610 0.77 -41.83 -1.75
CA LYS A 610 2.13 -42.22 -2.15
C LYS A 610 2.16 -43.66 -2.66
N HIS A 611 1.46 -44.59 -1.99
CA HIS A 611 1.37 -45.99 -2.41
C HIS A 611 0.65 -46.11 -3.76
N TYR A 612 -0.50 -45.46 -3.92
CA TYR A 612 -1.25 -45.42 -5.18
C TYR A 612 -0.46 -44.80 -6.33
N ASN A 613 0.21 -43.67 -6.11
CA ASN A 613 1.07 -43.03 -7.11
C ASN A 613 2.28 -43.91 -7.49
N ARG A 614 2.87 -44.66 -6.54
CA ARG A 614 3.91 -45.65 -6.86
C ARG A 614 3.37 -46.77 -7.73
N LEU A 615 2.14 -47.24 -7.50
CA LEU A 615 1.47 -48.24 -8.33
C LEU A 615 1.20 -47.71 -9.75
N ILE A 616 0.68 -46.49 -9.89
CA ILE A 616 0.47 -45.84 -11.19
C ILE A 616 1.80 -45.63 -11.92
N ASN A 617 2.84 -45.13 -11.26
CA ASN A 617 4.13 -44.91 -11.92
C ASN A 617 4.77 -46.23 -12.36
N ARG A 618 4.59 -47.31 -11.59
CA ARG A 618 5.03 -48.65 -11.98
C ARG A 618 4.24 -49.18 -13.19
N SER A 619 2.92 -48.98 -13.23
CA SER A 619 2.11 -49.40 -14.37
C SER A 619 2.40 -48.57 -15.62
N LEU A 620 2.58 -47.25 -15.50
CA LEU A 620 3.00 -46.37 -16.59
C LEU A 620 4.38 -46.74 -17.12
N MET A 621 5.35 -47.05 -16.25
CA MET A 621 6.66 -47.59 -16.68
C MET A 621 6.52 -48.94 -17.38
N ALA A 622 5.67 -49.84 -16.90
CA ALA A 622 5.44 -51.12 -17.56
C ALA A 622 4.79 -50.93 -18.95
N VAL A 623 3.83 -50.01 -19.09
CA VAL A 623 3.20 -49.67 -20.37
C VAL A 623 4.19 -49.00 -21.32
N SER A 624 5.05 -48.10 -20.85
CA SER A 624 6.06 -47.46 -21.71
C SER A 624 7.14 -48.44 -22.17
N ILE A 625 7.58 -49.35 -21.30
CA ILE A 625 8.46 -50.47 -21.66
C ILE A 625 7.76 -51.40 -22.67
N GLY A 626 6.49 -51.73 -22.45
CA GLY A 626 5.70 -52.55 -23.36
C GLY A 626 5.49 -51.91 -24.74
N ALA A 627 5.16 -50.61 -24.78
CA ALA A 627 5.01 -49.85 -26.02
C ALA A 627 6.34 -49.75 -26.77
N ALA A 628 7.46 -49.47 -26.07
CA ALA A 628 8.79 -49.48 -26.67
C ALA A 628 9.14 -50.86 -27.27
N ALA A 629 8.83 -51.94 -26.55
CA ALA A 629 9.05 -53.31 -27.04
C ALA A 629 8.19 -53.64 -28.28
N VAL A 630 6.93 -53.21 -28.33
CA VAL A 630 6.05 -53.38 -29.50
C VAL A 630 6.56 -52.58 -30.70
N VAL A 631 7.00 -51.34 -30.49
CA VAL A 631 7.60 -50.50 -31.56
C VAL A 631 8.86 -51.16 -32.12
N VAL A 632 9.76 -51.65 -31.24
CA VAL A 632 10.96 -52.38 -31.63
C VAL A 632 10.61 -53.68 -32.36
N GLY A 633 9.62 -54.43 -31.87
CA GLY A 633 9.13 -55.67 -32.48
C GLY A 633 8.52 -55.46 -33.86
N LEU A 634 7.70 -54.41 -34.04
CA LEU A 634 7.14 -54.02 -35.34
C LEU A 634 8.22 -53.55 -36.32
N ALA A 635 9.22 -52.80 -35.85
CA ALA A 635 10.35 -52.39 -36.66
C ALA A 635 11.17 -53.62 -37.12
N ALA A 636 11.47 -54.55 -36.21
CA ALA A 636 12.16 -55.80 -36.52
C ALA A 636 11.36 -56.68 -37.49
N TYR A 637 10.04 -56.80 -37.30
CA TYR A 637 9.16 -57.55 -38.20
C TYR A 637 9.10 -56.93 -39.60
N ARG A 638 9.00 -55.60 -39.71
CA ARG A 638 9.05 -54.90 -41.00
C ARG A 638 10.37 -55.18 -41.74
N VAL A 639 11.50 -55.17 -41.03
CA VAL A 639 12.81 -55.51 -41.60
C VAL A 639 12.89 -56.98 -42.03
N TYR A 640 12.31 -57.89 -41.27
CA TYR A 640 12.24 -59.31 -41.65
C TYR A 640 11.34 -59.54 -42.88
N ALA A 641 10.16 -58.92 -42.90
CA ALA A 641 9.20 -59.04 -43.99
C ALA A 641 9.78 -58.50 -45.32
N THR A 642 10.47 -57.35 -45.30
CA THR A 642 11.14 -56.82 -46.50
C THR A 642 12.26 -57.72 -46.98
N ARG A 643 13.06 -58.33 -46.07
CA ARG A 643 14.07 -59.33 -46.44
C ARG A 643 13.47 -60.58 -47.07
N LYS A 644 12.34 -61.06 -46.54
CA LYS A 644 11.66 -62.26 -47.06
C LYS A 644 11.05 -62.01 -48.44
N SER A 645 10.44 -60.85 -48.68
CA SER A 645 9.91 -60.49 -50.00
C SER A 645 10.99 -60.25 -51.06
N SER A 646 12.21 -59.90 -50.67
CA SER A 646 13.35 -59.82 -51.62
C SER A 646 14.01 -61.16 -51.93
N SER A 647 13.67 -62.22 -51.19
CA SER A 647 14.22 -63.58 -51.36
C SER A 647 13.29 -64.56 -52.07
N ALA A 648 12.06 -64.15 -52.37
CA ALA A 648 11.09 -64.86 -53.20
C ALA A 648 10.98 -64.12 -54.54
#